data_AF-A0A927IM32-F1
#
_entry.id   AF-A0A927IM32-F1
#
_cell.length_a   1.000
_cell.length_b   1.000
_cell.length_c   1.000
_cell.angle_alpha   90.00
_cell.angle_beta   90.00
_cell.angle_gamma   90.00
#
_symmetry.space_group_name_H-M   'P 1'
#
loop_
_entity.id
_entity.type
_entity.pdbx_description
1 polymer ?
#
loop_
_entity_poly.entity_id
_entity_poly.type
_entity_poly.pdbx_seq_one_letter_code
_entity_poly.pdbx_strand_id
1 'polypeptide(L)'
;MNKARGFFQFFRMFGLVVSMAMTLCGFGSQPALAAVSDPGVLLLLLPDGQDVRDPKVMAWMDAANEEGVRIQPVMDTAFMGMGASALGYAGLVLPDSLHAVASDSLIAAIQNYTVAGGKTLLVFDFGALTLSGNVPVYPVPKSRLSSLAGVDYILYDQLRDNTTGLGPITALRSTLRSLLVPPGKSMAWAGVAGATSPLASGSTLGNVSVSPSTDPSVSPLLSASGVTDRSALYLPVSMQDPGGARGFDPQQYASLPYAGSALAGVGRRLASSTRIDLGRAMRGAPLVGVTTTALSPSSSSPLASTALLSEADPTESYSGYLLGALMYSSYVTQGNFGQLAGQKVLVTSPQFGLVAGINPVGAGQVMFVNLPLTYLKGRTDALPMHGFLHYFTRQVVGMAHLSPMPNGVGGLTLDWHLDSMAAQTPTQNLIKLNVFNNPAAVFSIDMTAGPDAIVPGDLLGWNLTANKTARQLLKGFDAQGHSVGAHGGWIHDYYGTQVTETNQLVSTGGACVNAAAKLDNFQQCLVLNRQAVDGVVGHPSRSYSAPEGNNPVWAMNWLEQQGVVATYFGGHTGLGATRQYRDGQLLNPKIWVFPVTPQGLYATFEEFQAYGVPQADVLDWYKSLIDFSLEQNTSRMVYAHPPGAELWSSVLIDMLAYAKAKNAQFAWYTMPRLADFMTRRLSVTWSQAKDAATGVTVFTATHPLSLSEMVWRLPKWRFANAPRIVSGKATVDGTHAEYWLVKAGAGTRLVFRA
;
A
#
# COMPACT_ATOMS: atom_id res chain seq x y z
N MET A 1 -30.51 41.25 53.89
CA MET A 1 -31.91 41.72 53.91
C MET A 1 -32.62 41.17 52.68
N ASN A 2 -33.20 39.95 52.75
CA ASN A 2 -34.62 39.69 52.98
C ASN A 2 -35.60 40.43 52.05
N LYS A 3 -36.09 39.74 51.01
CA LYS A 3 -37.52 39.43 50.70
C LYS A 3 -37.59 38.93 49.24
N ALA A 4 -37.81 37.65 48.93
CA ALA A 4 -38.96 36.77 49.14
C ALA A 4 -40.00 36.81 48.00
N ARG A 5 -40.13 35.65 47.32
CA ARG A 5 -41.36 34.92 46.89
C ARG A 5 -42.35 35.66 45.97
N GLY A 6 -42.89 35.10 44.88
CA GLY A 6 -42.96 33.74 44.36
C GLY A 6 -44.26 33.58 43.52
N PHE A 7 -44.39 32.41 42.88
CA PHE A 7 -45.58 31.81 42.22
C PHE A 7 -45.86 32.17 40.74
N PHE A 8 -45.58 31.30 39.76
CA PHE A 8 -46.20 29.99 39.34
C PHE A 8 -47.18 30.27 38.16
N GLN A 9 -47.33 29.49 37.08
CA GLN A 9 -46.79 28.23 36.57
C GLN A 9 -47.49 27.99 35.19
N PHE A 10 -46.88 27.32 34.21
CA PHE A 10 -47.38 26.04 33.62
C PHE A 10 -46.63 25.60 32.33
N PHE A 11 -45.92 24.45 32.44
CA PHE A 11 -45.80 23.29 31.52
C PHE A 11 -45.06 23.46 30.15
N ARG A 12 -44.19 22.54 29.67
CA ARG A 12 -43.92 21.12 30.00
C ARG A 12 -42.64 20.59 29.29
N MET A 13 -41.93 19.66 29.95
CA MET A 13 -41.23 18.43 29.44
C MET A 13 -40.18 18.56 28.30
N PHE A 14 -38.96 18.01 28.35
CA PHE A 14 -38.52 16.65 28.74
C PHE A 14 -37.02 16.68 29.11
N GLY A 15 -36.62 15.96 30.17
CA GLY A 15 -35.22 15.71 30.51
C GLY A 15 -34.78 14.32 30.05
N LEU A 16 -33.50 14.18 29.68
CA LEU A 16 -32.81 12.90 29.65
C LEU A 16 -31.42 13.07 30.29
N VAL A 17 -31.23 12.35 31.39
CA VAL A 17 -29.98 12.24 32.15
C VAL A 17 -29.09 11.20 31.45
N VAL A 18 -27.87 11.58 31.07
CA VAL A 18 -26.82 10.64 30.68
C VAL A 18 -25.94 10.40 31.91
N SER A 19 -26.03 9.19 32.48
CA SER A 19 -25.15 8.75 33.57
C SER A 19 -23.76 8.44 33.04
N MET A 20 -22.78 9.14 33.60
CA MET A 20 -21.35 8.86 33.50
C MET A 20 -20.99 7.96 34.68
N ALA A 21 -20.68 6.68 34.43
CA ALA A 21 -20.14 5.77 35.43
C ALA A 21 -18.66 5.53 35.14
N MET A 22 -17.81 6.26 35.87
CA MET A 22 -16.42 5.88 36.13
C MET A 22 -16.43 4.74 37.16
N THR A 23 -15.83 3.60 36.81
CA THR A 23 -15.49 2.56 37.78
C THR A 23 -13.98 2.36 37.77
N LEU A 24 -13.30 2.89 38.79
CA LEU A 24 -11.99 2.41 39.22
C LEU A 24 -12.20 1.05 39.91
N CYS A 25 -11.51 0.00 39.45
CA CYS A 25 -11.27 -1.21 40.24
C CYS A 25 -9.92 -1.84 39.89
N GLY A 26 -9.18 -2.15 40.96
CA GLY A 26 -7.86 -2.75 41.12
C GLY A 26 -7.33 -3.76 40.09
N PHE A 27 -6.00 -3.78 40.01
CA PHE A 27 -5.19 -4.88 39.49
C PHE A 27 -5.57 -6.20 40.17
N GLY A 28 -6.25 -7.05 39.42
CA GLY A 28 -6.49 -8.45 39.74
C GLY A 28 -6.37 -9.24 38.44
N SER A 29 -5.53 -10.27 38.44
CA SER A 29 -5.40 -11.26 37.37
C SER A 29 -6.77 -11.66 36.83
N GLN A 30 -7.08 -11.27 35.59
CA GLN A 30 -8.30 -11.69 34.93
C GLN A 30 -8.26 -13.22 34.77
N PRO A 31 -9.32 -13.95 35.17
CA PRO A 31 -9.46 -15.32 34.72
C PRO A 31 -9.62 -15.26 33.20
N ALA A 32 -8.75 -15.98 32.49
CA ALA A 32 -8.87 -16.15 31.05
C ALA A 32 -10.23 -16.83 30.77
N LEU A 33 -11.24 -16.04 30.43
CA LEU A 33 -12.38 -16.54 29.67
C LEU A 33 -11.76 -17.17 28.41
N ALA A 34 -11.83 -18.50 28.29
CA ALA A 34 -11.39 -19.20 27.10
C ALA A 34 -12.09 -18.55 25.91
N ALA A 35 -11.34 -17.75 25.14
CA ALA A 35 -11.87 -17.11 23.95
C ALA A 35 -12.37 -18.25 23.04
N VAL A 36 -13.67 -18.24 22.74
CA VAL A 36 -14.25 -19.15 21.75
C VAL A 36 -13.47 -18.93 20.46
N SER A 37 -12.90 -20.00 19.90
CA SER A 37 -12.11 -19.91 18.68
C SER A 37 -12.95 -19.37 17.54
N ASP A 38 -12.41 -18.39 16.81
CA ASP A 38 -13.04 -17.80 15.63
C ASP A 38 -12.29 -18.27 14.38
N PRO A 39 -12.90 -19.14 13.53
CA PRO A 39 -12.25 -19.74 12.37
C PRO A 39 -11.98 -18.74 11.22
N GLY A 40 -12.35 -17.48 11.41
CA GLY A 40 -12.08 -16.38 10.50
C GLY A 40 -11.09 -15.35 11.04
N VAL A 41 -10.32 -15.67 12.08
CA VAL A 41 -9.28 -14.80 12.66
C VAL A 41 -7.90 -15.43 12.48
N LEU A 42 -6.93 -14.62 12.02
CA LEU A 42 -5.51 -14.94 12.03
C LEU A 42 -4.90 -14.64 13.41
N LEU A 43 -3.97 -15.47 13.85
CA LEU A 43 -3.14 -15.22 15.01
C LEU A 43 -1.84 -14.52 14.58
N LEU A 44 -1.50 -13.37 15.16
CA LEU A 44 -0.19 -12.71 15.01
C LEU A 44 0.67 -13.06 16.22
N LEU A 45 1.69 -13.90 16.04
CA LEU A 45 2.50 -14.39 17.14
C LEU A 45 3.54 -13.35 17.56
N LEU A 46 3.49 -12.93 18.83
CA LEU A 46 4.35 -11.92 19.41
C LEU A 46 5.11 -12.48 20.63
N PRO A 47 6.31 -11.96 20.94
CA PRO A 47 7.02 -12.34 22.14
C PRO A 47 6.23 -11.90 23.39
N ASP A 48 6.35 -12.66 24.47
CA ASP A 48 5.70 -12.31 25.74
C ASP A 48 6.11 -10.90 26.20
N GLY A 49 5.11 -10.08 26.57
CA GLY A 49 5.32 -8.70 27.01
C GLY A 49 5.39 -7.64 25.90
N GLN A 50 5.28 -8.03 24.62
CA GLN A 50 5.20 -7.08 23.51
C GLN A 50 4.01 -6.12 23.69
N ASP A 51 4.25 -4.81 23.55
CA ASP A 51 3.16 -3.83 23.50
C ASP A 51 2.39 -4.00 22.19
N VAL A 52 1.10 -4.28 22.29
CA VAL A 52 0.20 -4.41 21.15
C VAL A 52 -0.06 -3.07 20.44
N ARG A 53 0.33 -1.95 21.07
CA ARG A 53 0.29 -0.60 20.48
C ARG A 53 1.60 -0.21 19.79
N ASP A 54 2.61 -1.08 19.80
CA ASP A 54 3.84 -0.86 19.04
C ASP A 54 3.47 -0.60 17.56
N PRO A 55 4.00 0.48 16.95
CA PRO A 55 3.71 0.82 15.55
C PRO A 55 3.94 -0.33 14.56
N LYS A 56 4.91 -1.22 14.81
CA LYS A 56 5.13 -2.41 13.98
C LYS A 56 4.00 -3.43 14.10
N VAL A 57 3.43 -3.60 15.30
CA VAL A 57 2.22 -4.44 15.50
C VAL A 57 1.03 -3.78 14.80
N MET A 58 0.88 -2.47 14.97
CA MET A 58 -0.19 -1.70 14.33
C MET A 58 -0.10 -1.74 12.79
N ALA A 59 1.11 -1.80 12.22
CA ALA A 59 1.31 -1.95 10.78
C ALA A 59 0.69 -3.25 10.24
N TRP A 60 0.84 -4.37 10.95
CA TRP A 60 0.17 -5.64 10.61
C TRP A 60 -1.34 -5.56 10.78
N MET A 61 -1.82 -4.94 11.87
CA MET A 61 -3.25 -4.76 12.12
C MET A 61 -3.90 -3.89 11.03
N ASP A 62 -3.25 -2.82 10.62
CA ASP A 62 -3.72 -1.91 9.59
C ASP A 62 -3.71 -2.57 8.22
N ALA A 63 -2.64 -3.27 7.85
CA ALA A 63 -2.60 -4.02 6.59
C ALA A 63 -3.72 -5.08 6.52
N ALA A 64 -3.94 -5.83 7.60
CA ALA A 64 -5.04 -6.80 7.69
C ALA A 64 -6.41 -6.13 7.57
N ASN A 65 -6.63 -5.04 8.30
CA ASN A 65 -7.87 -4.28 8.24
C ASN A 65 -8.12 -3.74 6.83
N GLU A 66 -7.12 -3.17 6.19
CA GLU A 66 -7.19 -2.66 4.81
C GLU A 66 -7.52 -3.79 3.82
N GLU A 67 -6.91 -4.98 3.94
CA GLU A 67 -7.27 -6.17 3.14
C GLU A 67 -8.63 -6.80 3.52
N GLY A 68 -9.22 -6.40 4.64
CA GLY A 68 -10.54 -6.84 5.09
C GLY A 68 -10.57 -8.15 5.83
N VAL A 69 -9.44 -8.56 6.39
CA VAL A 69 -9.27 -9.77 7.17
C VAL A 69 -9.05 -9.41 8.64
N ARG A 70 -9.35 -10.35 9.52
CA ARG A 70 -9.21 -10.15 10.97
C ARG A 70 -7.96 -10.84 11.47
N ILE A 71 -7.15 -10.10 12.22
CA ILE A 71 -5.94 -10.59 12.86
C ILE A 71 -5.96 -10.19 14.33
N GLN A 72 -5.46 -11.06 15.21
CA GLN A 72 -5.34 -10.78 16.64
C GLN A 72 -3.93 -11.12 17.14
N PRO A 73 -3.30 -10.24 17.93
CA PRO A 73 -2.09 -10.57 18.65
C PRO A 73 -2.28 -11.78 19.58
N VAL A 74 -1.30 -12.68 19.61
CA VAL A 74 -1.20 -13.76 20.59
C VAL A 74 0.25 -13.83 21.08
N MET A 75 0.43 -13.91 22.40
CA MET A 75 1.76 -14.03 23.00
C MET A 75 2.23 -15.48 23.01
N ASP A 76 3.54 -15.70 23.04
CA ASP A 76 4.18 -17.03 23.05
C ASP A 76 3.56 -17.98 24.06
N THR A 77 3.46 -17.57 25.33
CA THR A 77 2.92 -18.43 26.40
C THR A 77 1.45 -18.77 26.14
N ALA A 78 0.67 -17.82 25.63
CA ALA A 78 -0.74 -18.04 25.30
C ALA A 78 -0.90 -19.00 24.11
N PHE A 79 -0.11 -18.83 23.04
CA PHE A 79 -0.14 -19.70 21.87
C PHE A 79 0.25 -21.14 22.23
N MET A 80 1.33 -21.33 22.99
CA MET A 80 1.75 -22.65 23.45
C MET A 80 0.67 -23.29 24.35
N GLY A 81 0.02 -22.50 25.20
CA GLY A 81 -1.09 -22.94 26.05
C GLY A 81 -2.35 -23.38 25.28
N MET A 82 -2.58 -22.86 24.06
CA MET A 82 -3.71 -23.29 23.22
C MET A 82 -3.56 -24.73 22.71
N GLY A 83 -2.33 -25.19 22.46
CA GLY A 83 -2.07 -26.49 21.86
C GLY A 83 -2.92 -26.75 20.61
N ALA A 84 -3.61 -27.88 20.56
CA ALA A 84 -4.46 -28.26 19.43
C ALA A 84 -5.64 -27.30 19.19
N SER A 85 -6.11 -26.56 20.21
CA SER A 85 -7.19 -25.59 20.06
C SER A 85 -6.83 -24.41 19.15
N ALA A 86 -5.54 -24.16 18.91
CA ALA A 86 -5.08 -23.15 17.95
C ALA A 86 -5.56 -23.44 16.51
N LEU A 87 -5.84 -24.70 16.16
CA LEU A 87 -6.42 -25.08 14.86
C LEU A 87 -7.87 -24.60 14.67
N GLY A 88 -8.50 -24.08 15.73
CA GLY A 88 -9.80 -23.40 15.63
C GLY A 88 -9.72 -22.01 15.00
N TYR A 89 -8.52 -21.45 14.81
CA TYR A 89 -8.29 -20.16 14.15
C TYR A 89 -7.94 -20.36 12.66
N ALA A 90 -8.00 -19.28 11.88
CA ALA A 90 -7.82 -19.34 10.43
C ALA A 90 -6.38 -19.65 10.00
N GLY A 91 -5.40 -19.17 10.78
CA GLY A 91 -3.98 -19.27 10.44
C GLY A 91 -3.09 -18.57 11.47
N LEU A 92 -1.79 -18.79 11.34
CA LEU A 92 -0.74 -18.22 12.18
C LEU A 92 0.18 -17.35 11.32
N VAL A 93 0.44 -16.12 11.76
CA VAL A 93 1.40 -15.19 11.16
C VAL A 93 2.59 -15.09 12.10
N LEU A 94 3.77 -15.33 11.55
CA LEU A 94 5.07 -15.23 12.20
C LEU A 94 5.77 -13.97 11.66
N PRO A 95 5.64 -12.82 12.33
CA PRO A 95 6.07 -11.53 11.78
C PRO A 95 7.57 -11.28 11.89
N ASP A 96 8.14 -10.62 10.88
CA ASP A 96 9.50 -10.11 10.92
C ASP A 96 9.63 -8.88 11.85
N SER A 97 10.84 -8.54 12.28
CA SER A 97 11.18 -7.36 13.12
C SER A 97 10.52 -7.27 14.52
N LEU A 98 9.48 -8.06 14.77
CA LEU A 98 8.73 -8.13 16.02
C LEU A 98 9.15 -9.33 16.87
N HIS A 99 9.55 -10.44 16.23
CA HIS A 99 9.80 -11.70 16.93
C HIS A 99 11.01 -12.45 16.36
N ALA A 100 12.18 -11.80 16.41
CA ALA A 100 13.42 -12.35 15.87
C ALA A 100 14.09 -13.40 16.78
N VAL A 101 13.77 -13.39 18.08
CA VAL A 101 14.34 -14.33 19.08
C VAL A 101 13.24 -15.29 19.53
N ALA A 102 13.39 -16.57 19.22
CA ALA A 102 12.41 -17.60 19.58
C ALA A 102 13.05 -18.73 20.40
N SER A 103 12.33 -19.23 21.41
CA SER A 103 12.75 -20.40 22.19
C SER A 103 12.50 -21.70 21.44
N ASP A 104 13.23 -22.77 21.79
CA ASP A 104 13.04 -24.07 21.13
C ASP A 104 11.66 -24.67 21.39
N SER A 105 11.06 -24.43 22.57
CA SER A 105 9.69 -24.84 22.88
C SER A 105 8.67 -24.16 21.98
N LEU A 106 8.86 -22.87 21.69
CA LEU A 106 8.00 -22.13 20.77
C LEU A 106 8.15 -22.64 19.33
N ILE A 107 9.39 -22.86 18.87
CA ILE A 107 9.65 -23.44 17.53
C ILE A 107 8.96 -24.79 17.39
N ALA A 108 9.06 -25.66 18.40
CA ALA A 108 8.37 -26.96 18.41
C ALA A 108 6.85 -26.80 18.36
N ALA A 109 6.27 -25.85 19.11
CA ALA A 109 4.83 -25.58 19.09
C ALA A 109 4.35 -25.11 17.70
N ILE A 110 5.09 -24.24 17.03
CA ILE A 110 4.80 -23.76 15.66
C ILE A 110 4.85 -24.93 14.66
N GLN A 111 5.88 -25.77 14.76
CA GLN A 111 6.02 -26.96 13.92
C GLN A 111 4.84 -27.92 14.13
N ASN A 112 4.49 -28.22 15.39
CA ASN A 112 3.37 -29.09 15.73
C ASN A 112 2.04 -28.55 15.22
N TYR A 113 1.77 -27.25 15.41
CA TYR A 113 0.57 -26.59 14.86
C TYR A 113 0.48 -26.75 13.34
N THR A 114 1.58 -26.49 12.63
CA THR A 114 1.61 -26.58 11.17
C THR A 114 1.42 -28.03 10.70
N VAL A 115 2.18 -28.98 11.26
CA VAL A 115 2.08 -30.41 10.91
C VAL A 115 0.67 -30.95 11.14
N ALA A 116 -0.03 -30.48 12.19
CA ALA A 116 -1.38 -30.91 12.52
C ALA A 116 -2.49 -30.34 11.61
N GLY A 117 -2.16 -29.50 10.62
CA GLY A 117 -3.13 -28.92 9.69
C GLY A 117 -3.12 -27.39 9.62
N GLY A 118 -2.36 -26.74 10.49
CA GLY A 118 -2.24 -25.29 10.57
C GLY A 118 -1.74 -24.66 9.26
N LYS A 119 -2.22 -23.45 9.00
CA LYS A 119 -1.75 -22.60 7.91
C LYS A 119 -0.85 -21.52 8.51
N THR A 120 0.40 -21.44 8.05
CA THR A 120 1.42 -20.57 8.65
C THR A 120 2.02 -19.63 7.62
N LEU A 121 2.05 -18.33 7.90
CA LEU A 121 2.80 -17.33 7.15
C LEU A 121 4.12 -17.06 7.89
N LEU A 122 5.24 -17.51 7.33
CA LEU A 122 6.59 -17.34 7.89
C LEU A 122 7.29 -16.18 7.20
N VAL A 123 7.59 -15.11 7.94
CA VAL A 123 8.15 -13.88 7.38
C VAL A 123 9.58 -13.65 7.86
N PHE A 124 10.49 -13.60 6.88
CA PHE A 124 11.87 -13.11 6.95
C PHE A 124 12.65 -13.55 8.20
N ASP A 125 12.87 -12.65 9.17
CA ASP A 125 13.76 -12.86 10.30
C ASP A 125 13.06 -13.40 11.57
N PHE A 126 11.81 -13.84 11.46
CA PHE A 126 11.12 -14.50 12.57
C PHE A 126 11.94 -15.69 13.08
N GLY A 127 12.21 -15.70 14.39
CA GLY A 127 12.98 -16.76 15.05
C GLY A 127 14.40 -16.94 14.52
N ALA A 128 14.97 -15.93 13.84
CA ALA A 128 16.31 -15.97 13.27
C ALA A 128 17.40 -16.17 14.32
N LEU A 129 17.13 -15.79 15.56
CA LEU A 129 18.01 -15.94 16.70
C LEU A 129 17.42 -16.90 17.72
N THR A 130 18.32 -17.64 18.39
CA THR A 130 18.05 -18.39 19.62
C THR A 130 18.81 -17.76 20.79
N LEU A 131 18.57 -18.23 22.01
CA LEU A 131 19.33 -17.82 23.18
C LEU A 131 20.36 -18.89 23.55
N SER A 132 21.62 -18.48 23.67
CA SER A 132 22.66 -19.23 24.36
C SER A 132 22.87 -18.60 25.74
N GLY A 133 22.30 -19.22 26.78
CA GLY A 133 22.08 -18.53 28.05
C GLY A 133 21.11 -17.35 27.86
N ASN A 134 21.59 -16.13 28.10
CA ASN A 134 20.82 -14.88 27.86
C ASN A 134 21.31 -14.09 26.63
N VAL A 135 22.18 -14.68 25.81
CA VAL A 135 22.78 -13.99 24.66
C VAL A 135 22.10 -14.47 23.38
N PRO A 136 21.50 -13.57 22.58
CA PRO A 136 21.00 -13.90 21.25
C PRO A 136 22.14 -14.35 20.33
N VAL A 137 21.94 -15.50 19.67
CA VAL A 137 22.88 -16.08 18.71
C VAL A 137 22.15 -16.64 17.50
N TYR A 138 22.80 -16.65 16.34
CA TYR A 138 22.29 -17.39 15.18
C TYR A 138 22.37 -18.90 15.45
N PRO A 139 21.32 -19.67 15.12
CA PRO A 139 21.38 -21.11 15.17
C PRO A 139 22.37 -21.65 14.13
N VAL A 140 23.10 -22.69 14.51
CA VAL A 140 24.07 -23.38 13.64
C VAL A 140 23.47 -24.73 13.21
N PRO A 141 23.60 -25.11 11.93
CA PRO A 141 24.22 -24.36 10.82
C PRO A 141 23.28 -23.38 10.11
N LYS A 142 21.97 -23.44 10.37
CA LYS A 142 20.91 -22.73 9.63
C LYS A 142 19.69 -22.45 10.51
N SER A 143 18.70 -21.72 9.98
CA SER A 143 17.42 -21.49 10.65
C SER A 143 16.78 -22.80 11.14
N ARG A 144 16.27 -22.78 12.38
CA ARG A 144 15.47 -23.87 12.97
C ARG A 144 14.11 -24.07 12.27
N LEU A 145 13.71 -23.12 11.43
CA LEU A 145 12.47 -23.15 10.64
C LEU A 145 12.70 -23.56 9.19
N SER A 146 13.92 -23.93 8.78
CA SER A 146 14.25 -24.32 7.40
C SER A 146 13.37 -25.48 6.89
N SER A 147 13.02 -26.44 7.75
CA SER A 147 12.11 -27.53 7.39
C SER A 147 10.69 -27.07 7.06
N LEU A 148 10.21 -26.01 7.74
CA LEU A 148 8.93 -25.38 7.45
C LEU A 148 9.00 -24.55 6.17
N ALA A 149 10.07 -23.77 5.99
CA ALA A 149 10.30 -22.99 4.78
C ALA A 149 10.48 -23.86 3.53
N GLY A 150 11.01 -25.08 3.69
CA GLY A 150 11.34 -26.00 2.60
C GLY A 150 12.68 -25.71 1.93
N VAL A 151 13.42 -24.71 2.44
CA VAL A 151 14.77 -24.32 2.01
C VAL A 151 15.62 -23.99 3.23
N ASP A 152 16.92 -24.07 3.04
CA ASP A 152 17.90 -23.65 4.04
C ASP A 152 18.10 -22.14 3.93
N TYR A 153 17.88 -21.42 5.03
CA TYR A 153 18.00 -19.95 5.10
C TYR A 153 18.52 -19.52 6.48
N ILE A 154 18.95 -18.25 6.60
CA ILE A 154 19.71 -17.72 7.75
C ILE A 154 20.98 -18.56 7.95
N LEU A 155 21.84 -18.55 6.92
CA LEU A 155 23.04 -19.38 6.83
C LEU A 155 24.27 -18.68 7.41
N TYR A 156 24.11 -18.02 8.56
CA TYR A 156 25.15 -17.14 9.12
C TYR A 156 26.45 -17.88 9.41
N ASP A 157 26.39 -19.13 9.85
CA ASP A 157 27.58 -19.92 10.15
C ASP A 157 28.51 -20.08 8.94
N GLN A 158 27.90 -20.32 7.77
CA GLN A 158 28.58 -20.51 6.50
C GLN A 158 28.88 -19.18 5.79
N LEU A 159 27.89 -18.29 5.69
CA LEU A 159 27.93 -17.12 4.79
C LEU A 159 28.38 -15.83 5.50
N ARG A 160 28.32 -15.76 6.83
CA ARG A 160 28.69 -14.57 7.62
C ARG A 160 28.04 -13.31 7.05
N ASP A 161 28.83 -12.34 6.61
CA ASP A 161 28.35 -11.06 6.07
C ASP A 161 27.59 -11.19 4.73
N ASN A 162 27.69 -12.34 4.05
CA ASN A 162 26.97 -12.62 2.81
C ASN A 162 25.62 -13.31 3.04
N THR A 163 25.13 -13.36 4.28
CA THR A 163 23.87 -14.04 4.65
C THR A 163 22.64 -13.38 4.05
N THR A 164 22.66 -12.05 3.89
CA THR A 164 21.57 -11.27 3.29
C THR A 164 22.06 -10.60 2.02
N GLY A 165 21.38 -10.85 0.91
CA GLY A 165 21.58 -10.14 -0.35
C GLY A 165 20.65 -8.93 -0.48
N LEU A 166 21.06 -7.94 -1.26
CA LEU A 166 20.24 -6.83 -1.74
C LEU A 166 20.14 -6.92 -3.26
N GLY A 167 18.97 -7.23 -3.80
CA GLY A 167 18.86 -7.44 -5.25
C GLY A 167 17.44 -7.51 -5.78
N PRO A 168 17.31 -7.71 -7.10
CA PRO A 168 16.02 -7.71 -7.77
C PRO A 168 15.17 -8.90 -7.37
N ILE A 169 13.86 -8.69 -7.41
CA ILE A 169 12.83 -9.67 -7.08
C ILE A 169 11.96 -9.91 -8.30
N THR A 170 11.81 -11.17 -8.70
CA THR A 170 11.14 -11.57 -9.92
C THR A 170 10.08 -12.64 -9.67
N ALA A 171 9.04 -12.62 -10.51
CA ALA A 171 7.97 -13.60 -10.51
C ALA A 171 7.26 -13.61 -11.87
N LEU A 172 6.38 -14.58 -12.08
CA LEU A 172 5.52 -14.59 -13.26
C LEU A 172 4.52 -13.43 -13.15
N ARG A 173 4.18 -12.82 -14.29
CA ARG A 173 3.19 -11.74 -14.37
C ARG A 173 1.89 -12.14 -13.66
N SER A 174 1.37 -13.33 -13.91
CA SER A 174 0.14 -13.82 -13.27
C SER A 174 0.25 -13.92 -11.73
N THR A 175 1.40 -14.34 -11.23
CA THR A 175 1.69 -14.38 -9.78
C THR A 175 1.78 -12.98 -9.19
N LEU A 176 2.43 -12.02 -9.87
CA LEU A 176 2.49 -10.62 -9.43
C LEU A 176 1.10 -10.00 -9.31
N ARG A 177 0.19 -10.27 -10.26
CA ARG A 177 -1.20 -9.80 -10.16
C ARG A 177 -1.94 -10.41 -8.97
N SER A 178 -1.70 -11.68 -8.68
CA SER A 178 -2.24 -12.38 -7.50
C SER A 178 -1.65 -11.85 -6.17
N LEU A 179 -0.48 -11.21 -6.23
CA LEU A 179 0.17 -10.50 -5.12
C LEU A 179 -0.19 -9.00 -5.10
N LEU A 180 -1.28 -8.59 -5.76
CA LEU A 180 -1.74 -7.21 -5.84
C LEU A 180 -0.76 -6.21 -6.48
N VAL A 181 0.30 -6.66 -7.14
CA VAL A 181 1.14 -5.78 -7.96
C VAL A 181 0.34 -5.42 -9.22
N PRO A 182 -0.01 -4.15 -9.47
CA PRO A 182 -0.76 -3.78 -10.66
C PRO A 182 0.10 -3.78 -11.94
N PRO A 183 -0.52 -3.87 -13.14
CA PRO A 183 0.15 -3.51 -14.39
C PRO A 183 0.90 -2.18 -14.26
N GLY A 184 2.15 -2.16 -14.73
CA GLY A 184 3.04 -1.00 -14.63
C GLY A 184 3.88 -0.91 -13.35
N LYS A 185 3.48 -1.58 -12.25
CA LYS A 185 4.34 -1.77 -11.05
C LYS A 185 5.22 -3.03 -11.14
N SER A 186 5.21 -3.65 -12.31
CA SER A 186 6.18 -4.65 -12.73
C SER A 186 6.60 -4.41 -14.17
N MET A 187 7.79 -4.87 -14.54
CA MET A 187 8.34 -4.77 -15.90
C MET A 187 8.97 -6.09 -16.33
N ALA A 188 9.04 -6.34 -17.64
CA ALA A 188 9.68 -7.52 -18.20
C ALA A 188 11.10 -7.71 -17.63
N TRP A 189 11.43 -8.94 -17.24
CA TRP A 189 12.73 -9.25 -16.67
C TRP A 189 13.66 -9.84 -17.73
N ALA A 190 14.69 -9.07 -18.11
CA ALA A 190 15.69 -9.47 -19.11
C ALA A 190 16.90 -10.23 -18.52
N GLY A 191 16.95 -10.42 -17.19
CA GLY A 191 18.11 -10.97 -16.49
C GLY A 191 19.05 -9.88 -15.94
N VAL A 192 20.08 -10.33 -15.20
CA VAL A 192 21.19 -9.45 -14.79
C VAL A 192 22.17 -9.28 -15.96
N ALA A 193 22.74 -8.09 -16.11
CA ALA A 193 23.69 -7.81 -17.18
C ALA A 193 24.99 -8.63 -17.03
N GLY A 194 25.58 -9.03 -18.16
CA GLY A 194 26.89 -9.69 -18.20
C GLY A 194 28.03 -8.69 -18.02
N ALA A 195 28.95 -8.94 -17.08
CA ALA A 195 30.11 -8.08 -16.85
C ALA A 195 31.37 -8.54 -17.63
N THR A 196 32.07 -7.61 -18.28
CA THR A 196 33.33 -7.89 -19.03
C THR A 196 34.59 -7.73 -18.18
N SER A 197 34.54 -7.07 -17.02
CA SER A 197 35.70 -6.84 -16.13
C SER A 197 35.55 -7.55 -14.77
N PRO A 198 36.66 -7.93 -14.11
CA PRO A 198 36.64 -8.60 -12.81
C PRO A 198 36.19 -7.67 -11.67
N LEU A 199 35.72 -8.29 -10.58
CA LEU A 199 35.16 -7.64 -9.39
C LEU A 199 36.20 -6.83 -8.60
N ALA A 200 35.86 -5.60 -8.20
CA ALA A 200 36.52 -4.93 -7.07
C ALA A 200 35.78 -5.30 -5.77
N SER A 201 36.38 -6.16 -4.94
CA SER A 201 35.77 -6.70 -3.73
C SER A 201 35.92 -5.77 -2.53
N GLY A 202 34.93 -5.77 -1.62
CA GLY A 202 35.11 -5.27 -0.25
C GLY A 202 35.03 -3.76 -0.06
N SER A 203 34.42 -3.01 -0.99
CA SER A 203 34.09 -1.59 -0.76
C SER A 203 32.62 -1.44 -0.35
N THR A 204 32.40 -0.66 0.71
CA THR A 204 31.08 -0.10 1.01
C THR A 204 30.70 0.85 -0.12
N LEU A 205 29.54 0.64 -0.72
CA LEU A 205 29.04 1.54 -1.76
C LEU A 205 28.32 2.71 -1.10
N GLY A 206 28.64 3.93 -1.53
CA GLY A 206 27.88 5.12 -1.18
C GLY A 206 26.73 5.36 -2.15
N ASN A 207 26.48 6.63 -2.45
CA ASN A 207 25.42 7.05 -3.37
C ASN A 207 25.68 6.60 -4.82
N VAL A 208 24.65 6.08 -5.47
CA VAL A 208 24.61 5.87 -6.92
C VAL A 208 23.72 6.92 -7.59
N SER A 209 24.13 7.39 -8.76
CA SER A 209 23.35 8.31 -9.58
C SER A 209 22.51 7.51 -10.57
N VAL A 210 21.19 7.56 -10.40
CA VAL A 210 20.21 6.92 -11.28
C VAL A 210 19.70 7.95 -12.28
N SER A 211 19.94 7.71 -13.55
CA SER A 211 19.44 8.56 -14.63
C SER A 211 18.19 7.94 -15.24
N PRO A 212 17.17 8.75 -15.59
CA PRO A 212 16.04 8.27 -16.38
C PRO A 212 16.52 7.61 -17.68
N SER A 213 15.85 6.54 -18.08
CA SER A 213 16.10 5.83 -19.33
C SER A 213 14.96 6.13 -20.31
N THR A 214 15.27 6.25 -21.60
CA THR A 214 14.27 6.23 -22.69
C THR A 214 13.92 4.80 -23.09
N ASP A 215 14.77 3.84 -22.76
CA ASP A 215 14.56 2.42 -23.06
C ASP A 215 13.78 1.78 -21.89
N PRO A 216 12.51 1.37 -22.10
CA PRO A 216 11.68 0.77 -21.06
C PRO A 216 12.14 -0.64 -20.66
N SER A 217 13.09 -1.25 -21.39
CA SER A 217 13.69 -2.54 -21.05
C SER A 217 14.87 -2.42 -20.08
N VAL A 218 15.44 -1.23 -19.94
CA VAL A 218 16.55 -0.97 -19.01
C VAL A 218 16.00 -0.77 -17.61
N SER A 219 16.70 -1.32 -16.61
CA SER A 219 16.49 -0.96 -15.20
C SER A 219 17.56 0.06 -14.76
N PRO A 220 17.23 1.35 -14.64
CA PRO A 220 18.17 2.38 -14.20
C PRO A 220 18.86 2.09 -12.87
N LEU A 221 18.10 1.69 -11.84
CA LEU A 221 18.62 1.42 -10.51
C LEU A 221 19.55 0.20 -10.53
N LEU A 222 19.13 -0.90 -11.15
CA LEU A 222 19.95 -2.10 -11.25
C LEU A 222 21.27 -1.81 -11.98
N SER A 223 21.21 -1.05 -13.07
CA SER A 223 22.40 -0.64 -13.83
C SER A 223 23.34 0.24 -12.99
N ALA A 224 22.79 1.25 -12.31
CA ALA A 224 23.57 2.17 -11.47
C ALA A 224 24.19 1.49 -10.24
N SER A 225 23.52 0.47 -9.69
CA SER A 225 24.04 -0.33 -8.57
C SER A 225 25.26 -1.17 -8.94
N GLY A 226 25.47 -1.42 -10.24
CA GLY A 226 26.52 -2.28 -10.76
C GLY A 226 26.31 -3.76 -10.43
N VAL A 227 25.08 -4.19 -10.17
CA VAL A 227 24.72 -5.61 -10.04
C VAL A 227 24.80 -6.29 -11.42
N THR A 228 25.50 -7.42 -11.49
CA THR A 228 25.76 -8.18 -12.72
C THR A 228 25.80 -9.69 -12.44
N ASP A 229 25.99 -10.49 -13.47
CA ASP A 229 26.29 -11.93 -13.34
C ASP A 229 27.59 -12.24 -12.57
N ARG A 230 28.45 -11.23 -12.35
CA ARG A 230 29.72 -11.34 -11.59
C ARG A 230 29.76 -10.47 -10.34
N SER A 231 28.71 -9.69 -10.05
CA SER A 231 28.67 -8.78 -8.90
C SER A 231 27.30 -8.77 -8.22
N ALA A 232 27.30 -8.99 -6.91
CA ALA A 232 26.14 -8.95 -6.04
C ALA A 232 26.34 -7.95 -4.90
N LEU A 233 25.24 -7.50 -4.29
CA LEU A 233 25.26 -6.65 -3.10
C LEU A 233 24.79 -7.45 -1.88
N TYR A 234 25.49 -7.27 -0.76
CA TYR A 234 25.18 -7.89 0.52
C TYR A 234 24.98 -6.84 1.59
N LEU A 235 24.11 -7.13 2.55
CA LEU A 235 23.84 -6.26 3.69
C LEU A 235 24.43 -6.85 4.97
N PRO A 236 25.12 -6.04 5.78
CA PRO A 236 25.68 -6.52 7.04
C PRO A 236 24.56 -6.90 8.00
N VAL A 237 24.72 -8.05 8.66
CA VAL A 237 23.78 -8.58 9.64
C VAL A 237 24.36 -8.46 11.06
N SER A 238 23.51 -8.39 12.07
CA SER A 238 23.92 -8.33 13.48
C SER A 238 22.83 -8.88 14.39
N MET A 239 23.11 -9.14 15.66
CA MET A 239 22.07 -9.60 16.59
C MET A 239 20.94 -8.58 16.82
N GLN A 240 21.17 -7.29 16.52
CA GLN A 240 20.15 -6.23 16.61
C GLN A 240 19.36 -6.02 15.29
N ASP A 241 19.87 -6.58 14.20
CA ASP A 241 19.30 -6.53 12.85
C ASP A 241 19.65 -7.84 12.13
N PRO A 242 19.04 -8.97 12.55
CA PRO A 242 19.52 -10.29 12.14
C PRO A 242 19.33 -10.57 10.65
N GLY A 243 18.45 -9.81 10.00
CA GLY A 243 18.27 -9.82 8.55
C GLY A 243 19.03 -8.74 7.80
N GLY A 244 19.68 -7.79 8.49
CA GLY A 244 20.41 -6.69 7.84
C GLY A 244 19.51 -5.69 7.12
N ALA A 245 18.19 -5.72 7.37
CA ALA A 245 17.21 -4.92 6.63
C ALA A 245 17.47 -3.42 6.80
N ARG A 246 17.97 -2.97 7.97
CA ARG A 246 18.33 -1.57 8.22
C ARG A 246 19.62 -1.15 7.51
N GLY A 247 20.28 -2.06 6.79
CA GLY A 247 21.41 -1.75 5.93
C GLY A 247 21.04 -0.96 4.67
N PHE A 248 19.77 -0.97 4.27
CA PHE A 248 19.28 -0.23 3.11
C PHE A 248 17.96 0.45 3.44
N ASP A 249 17.75 1.68 2.96
CA ASP A 249 16.52 2.43 3.22
C ASP A 249 15.65 2.53 1.96
N PRO A 250 14.59 1.69 1.83
CA PRO A 250 13.69 1.71 0.69
C PRO A 250 12.76 2.94 0.68
N GLN A 251 12.70 3.75 1.74
CA GLN A 251 11.95 5.01 1.76
C GLN A 251 12.43 6.00 0.70
N GLN A 252 13.69 5.87 0.26
CA GLN A 252 14.25 6.66 -0.84
C GLN A 252 13.55 6.44 -2.18
N TYR A 253 12.86 5.30 -2.35
CA TYR A 253 12.06 5.05 -3.56
C TYR A 253 10.85 5.98 -3.68
N ALA A 254 10.43 6.61 -2.57
CA ALA A 254 9.36 7.59 -2.53
C ALA A 254 9.84 9.03 -2.74
N SER A 255 11.14 9.31 -2.63
CA SER A 255 11.73 10.65 -2.65
C SER A 255 12.35 11.02 -4.00
N LEU A 256 11.63 10.71 -5.08
CA LEU A 256 12.07 11.02 -6.45
C LEU A 256 11.42 12.33 -6.91
N PRO A 257 12.18 13.27 -7.50
CA PRO A 257 11.58 14.46 -8.10
C PRO A 257 10.70 14.04 -9.28
N TYR A 258 9.41 14.37 -9.23
CA TYR A 258 8.45 14.05 -10.29
C TYR A 258 8.44 15.09 -11.40
N ALA A 259 7.83 14.78 -12.55
CA ALA A 259 7.75 15.73 -13.65
C ALA A 259 6.66 16.78 -13.40
N GLY A 260 7.05 18.05 -13.21
CA GLY A 260 6.12 19.19 -13.20
C GLY A 260 5.78 19.70 -14.61
N SER A 261 4.52 20.09 -14.84
CA SER A 261 4.05 20.61 -16.15
C SER A 261 4.26 22.11 -16.35
N ALA A 262 4.73 22.84 -15.31
CA ALA A 262 4.99 24.27 -15.34
C ALA A 262 5.95 24.72 -16.48
N LEU A 263 6.74 23.78 -17.02
CA LEU A 263 7.74 23.98 -18.07
C LEU A 263 7.27 23.64 -19.50
N ALA A 264 6.00 23.28 -19.72
CA ALA A 264 5.50 22.84 -21.04
C ALA A 264 5.72 23.85 -22.21
N GLY A 265 6.15 25.09 -21.94
CA GLY A 265 6.50 26.11 -22.93
C GLY A 265 7.99 26.49 -23.08
N VAL A 266 8.92 25.95 -22.28
CA VAL A 266 10.32 26.47 -22.18
C VAL A 266 11.40 25.52 -22.72
N GLY A 267 11.05 24.34 -23.24
CA GLY A 267 11.96 23.54 -24.08
C GLY A 267 13.15 22.83 -23.40
N ARG A 268 13.18 22.65 -22.06
CA ARG A 268 13.98 21.66 -21.28
C ARG A 268 13.69 21.83 -19.77
N ARG A 269 13.78 20.83 -18.87
CA ARG A 269 14.53 19.56 -18.82
C ARG A 269 13.71 18.53 -18.02
N LEU A 270 13.35 17.37 -18.61
CA LEU A 270 12.79 16.26 -17.82
C LEU A 270 13.88 15.65 -16.92
N ALA A 271 13.47 15.38 -15.67
CA ALA A 271 14.12 14.64 -14.60
C ALA A 271 15.65 14.78 -14.45
N SER A 272 16.07 15.41 -13.36
CA SER A 272 17.45 15.29 -12.86
C SER A 272 17.76 13.85 -12.47
N SER A 273 19.03 13.45 -12.55
CA SER A 273 19.44 12.17 -11.98
C SER A 273 19.09 12.13 -10.48
N THR A 274 18.52 11.02 -10.03
CA THR A 274 18.21 10.81 -8.61
C THR A 274 19.36 10.09 -7.94
N ARG A 275 19.71 10.50 -6.73
CA ARG A 275 20.69 9.78 -5.91
C ARG A 275 19.97 8.74 -5.08
N ILE A 276 20.46 7.52 -5.13
CA ILE A 276 20.06 6.44 -4.22
C ILE A 276 21.26 6.09 -3.36
N ASP A 277 21.11 6.19 -2.06
CA ASP A 277 22.09 5.72 -1.09
C ASP A 277 21.91 4.20 -0.91
N LEU A 278 22.92 3.43 -1.32
CA LEU A 278 22.96 1.98 -1.11
C LEU A 278 23.23 1.61 0.37
N GLY A 279 23.39 2.61 1.23
CA GLY A 279 23.48 2.48 2.67
C GLY A 279 24.74 1.73 3.07
N ARG A 280 24.57 0.60 3.75
CA ARG A 280 25.66 -0.26 4.21
C ARG A 280 25.93 -1.43 3.28
N ALA A 281 25.40 -1.41 2.05
CA ALA A 281 25.61 -2.48 1.09
C ALA A 281 27.10 -2.64 0.74
N MET A 282 27.55 -3.88 0.71
CA MET A 282 28.91 -4.26 0.34
C MET A 282 28.89 -5.06 -0.96
N ARG A 283 29.87 -4.77 -1.83
CA ARG A 283 30.02 -5.49 -3.10
C ARG A 283 30.74 -6.83 -2.89
N GLY A 284 30.14 -7.91 -3.40
CA GLY A 284 30.71 -9.25 -3.39
C GLY A 284 30.49 -10.00 -4.70
N ALA A 285 31.04 -11.21 -4.79
CA ALA A 285 30.77 -12.13 -5.89
C ALA A 285 29.44 -12.86 -5.63
N PRO A 286 28.61 -13.11 -6.67
CA PRO A 286 27.42 -13.94 -6.53
C PRO A 286 27.76 -15.32 -5.96
N LEU A 287 26.89 -15.85 -5.11
CA LEU A 287 27.10 -17.15 -4.46
C LEU A 287 26.71 -18.30 -5.39
N VAL A 288 27.47 -19.40 -5.29
CA VAL A 288 27.14 -20.68 -5.94
C VAL A 288 26.22 -21.49 -5.01
N GLY A 289 25.31 -22.28 -5.60
CA GLY A 289 24.45 -23.19 -4.83
C GLY A 289 23.22 -22.54 -4.18
N VAL A 290 22.87 -21.31 -4.60
CA VAL A 290 21.58 -20.72 -4.27
C VAL A 290 20.45 -21.54 -4.87
N THR A 291 19.28 -21.55 -4.23
CA THR A 291 18.10 -22.26 -4.72
C THR A 291 17.68 -21.76 -6.10
N THR A 292 17.90 -22.58 -7.14
CA THR A 292 17.46 -22.30 -8.52
C THR A 292 16.20 -23.09 -8.83
N THR A 293 15.08 -22.39 -9.01
CA THR A 293 13.77 -23.05 -9.21
C THR A 293 12.96 -22.33 -10.27
N ALA A 294 12.29 -23.11 -11.13
CA ALA A 294 11.34 -22.55 -12.08
C ALA A 294 10.12 -22.01 -11.34
N LEU A 295 9.66 -20.82 -11.74
CA LEU A 295 8.46 -20.22 -11.18
C LEU A 295 7.24 -21.08 -11.50
N SER A 296 6.34 -21.24 -10.52
CA SER A 296 5.10 -21.99 -10.71
C SER A 296 4.01 -21.08 -11.29
N PRO A 297 3.35 -21.44 -12.40
CA PRO A 297 2.22 -20.68 -12.93
C PRO A 297 1.11 -20.56 -11.88
N SER A 298 0.46 -19.39 -11.81
CA SER A 298 -0.71 -19.24 -10.95
C SER A 298 -1.92 -19.96 -11.59
N SER A 299 -2.34 -21.09 -11.00
CA SER A 299 -3.40 -21.95 -11.56
C SER A 299 -4.82 -21.49 -11.22
N SER A 300 -5.07 -20.21 -10.95
CA SER A 300 -6.35 -19.74 -10.40
C SER A 300 -6.57 -18.23 -10.48
N SER A 301 -6.21 -17.57 -11.58
CA SER A 301 -6.68 -16.20 -11.81
C SER A 301 -7.44 -16.08 -13.14
N PRO A 302 -8.68 -15.57 -13.14
CA PRO A 302 -9.45 -15.24 -14.35
C PRO A 302 -8.75 -14.24 -15.28
N LEU A 303 -7.62 -13.62 -14.87
CA LEU A 303 -6.69 -12.89 -15.73
C LEU A 303 -6.28 -13.67 -17.00
N ALA A 304 -6.46 -14.99 -17.00
CA ALA A 304 -6.28 -15.83 -18.17
C ALA A 304 -7.44 -15.68 -19.21
N SER A 305 -8.71 -15.63 -18.83
CA SER A 305 -9.82 -15.64 -19.82
C SER A 305 -10.38 -14.24 -20.05
N THR A 306 -10.16 -13.53 -21.17
CA THR A 306 -10.71 -13.84 -22.51
C THR A 306 -10.07 -13.04 -23.67
N ALA A 307 -8.87 -12.47 -23.51
CA ALA A 307 -8.15 -11.81 -24.62
C ALA A 307 -6.61 -11.93 -24.62
N LEU A 308 -5.99 -12.44 -23.54
CA LEU A 308 -4.53 -12.48 -23.38
C LEU A 308 -3.95 -13.89 -23.15
N LEU A 309 -4.77 -14.94 -23.20
CA LEU A 309 -4.30 -16.34 -23.08
C LEU A 309 -3.53 -16.86 -24.31
N SER A 310 -3.31 -16.03 -25.33
CA SER A 310 -2.34 -16.32 -26.39
C SER A 310 -0.94 -15.74 -26.11
N GLU A 311 -0.75 -15.00 -25.01
CA GLU A 311 0.53 -14.44 -24.62
C GLU A 311 1.20 -15.35 -23.59
N ALA A 312 2.53 -15.54 -23.70
CA ALA A 312 3.31 -16.21 -22.67
C ALA A 312 3.06 -15.53 -21.30
N ASP A 313 3.16 -16.25 -20.17
CA ASP A 313 3.18 -15.64 -18.82
C ASP A 313 4.65 -15.28 -18.51
N PRO A 314 5.12 -14.05 -18.83
CA PRO A 314 6.54 -13.76 -18.76
C PRO A 314 7.01 -13.63 -17.31
N THR A 315 8.31 -13.77 -17.11
CA THR A 315 8.94 -13.35 -15.87
C THR A 315 9.08 -11.83 -15.87
N GLU A 316 8.63 -11.20 -14.79
CA GLU A 316 8.71 -9.77 -14.54
C GLU A 316 9.42 -9.50 -13.22
N SER A 317 9.94 -8.28 -13.07
CA SER A 317 10.49 -7.77 -11.82
C SER A 317 9.58 -6.71 -11.21
N TYR A 318 9.62 -6.57 -9.88
CA TYR A 318 9.04 -5.40 -9.22
C TYR A 318 9.72 -4.13 -9.74
N SER A 319 8.95 -3.19 -10.29
CA SER A 319 9.49 -1.94 -10.85
C SER A 319 9.20 -0.75 -9.95
N GLY A 320 10.05 0.26 -9.98
CA GLY A 320 9.83 1.57 -9.36
C GLY A 320 9.75 2.64 -10.43
N TYR A 321 8.92 3.65 -10.18
CA TYR A 321 8.82 4.84 -11.00
C TYR A 321 10.21 5.47 -11.17
N LEU A 322 10.65 5.76 -12.40
CA LEU A 322 12.00 6.22 -12.79
C LEU A 322 13.19 5.30 -12.42
N LEU A 323 12.98 4.25 -11.63
CA LEU A 323 14.03 3.38 -11.10
C LEU A 323 14.16 2.05 -11.86
N GLY A 324 13.07 1.57 -12.48
CA GLY A 324 13.02 0.23 -13.07
C GLY A 324 13.04 -0.85 -11.99
N ALA A 325 13.65 -2.02 -12.24
CA ALA A 325 13.71 -3.10 -11.26
C ALA A 325 14.24 -2.64 -9.89
N LEU A 326 13.39 -2.79 -8.85
CA LEU A 326 13.71 -2.44 -7.47
C LEU A 326 14.54 -3.54 -6.80
N MET A 327 15.31 -3.16 -5.78
CA MET A 327 16.13 -4.08 -5.01
C MET A 327 15.58 -4.22 -3.59
N TYR A 328 15.54 -5.45 -3.09
CA TYR A 328 15.08 -5.73 -1.73
C TYR A 328 16.07 -6.64 -1.02
N SER A 329 16.10 -6.52 0.31
CA SER A 329 16.86 -7.43 1.16
C SER A 329 16.16 -8.77 1.27
N SER A 330 16.89 -9.86 1.04
CA SER A 330 16.41 -11.23 1.25
C SER A 330 17.55 -12.10 1.77
N TYR A 331 17.27 -13.05 2.66
CA TYR A 331 18.27 -14.05 3.01
C TYR A 331 18.66 -14.88 1.80
N VAL A 332 19.92 -15.28 1.71
CA VAL A 332 20.34 -16.28 0.74
C VAL A 332 19.69 -17.62 1.11
N THR A 333 19.02 -18.25 0.15
CA THR A 333 18.43 -19.59 0.34
C THR A 333 19.20 -20.64 -0.43
N GLN A 334 19.40 -21.81 0.17
CA GLN A 334 20.00 -22.99 -0.46
C GLN A 334 19.07 -24.22 -0.37
N GLY A 335 19.32 -25.21 -1.22
CA GLY A 335 18.53 -26.44 -1.31
C GLY A 335 17.50 -26.42 -2.45
N ASN A 336 16.80 -27.54 -2.63
CA ASN A 336 15.83 -27.74 -3.70
C ASN A 336 14.41 -27.37 -3.24
N PHE A 337 13.70 -26.57 -4.02
CA PHE A 337 12.30 -26.21 -3.78
C PHE A 337 11.49 -26.30 -5.07
N GLY A 338 10.18 -26.49 -4.96
CA GLY A 338 9.29 -26.65 -6.12
C GLY A 338 9.40 -28.00 -6.84
N GLN A 339 10.20 -28.93 -6.32
CA GLN A 339 10.34 -30.29 -6.86
C GLN A 339 9.42 -31.30 -6.15
N LEU A 340 9.01 -31.01 -4.92
CA LEU A 340 8.12 -31.88 -4.15
C LEU A 340 6.65 -31.58 -4.48
N ALA A 341 5.81 -32.61 -4.43
CA ALA A 341 4.39 -32.48 -4.69
C ALA A 341 3.74 -31.42 -3.78
N GLY A 342 3.02 -30.48 -4.39
CA GLY A 342 2.33 -29.40 -3.70
C GLY A 342 3.21 -28.18 -3.36
N GLN A 343 4.54 -28.25 -3.52
CA GLN A 343 5.37 -27.04 -3.43
C GLN A 343 5.08 -26.09 -4.59
N LYS A 344 5.00 -24.79 -4.31
CA LYS A 344 4.78 -23.74 -5.32
C LYS A 344 5.81 -22.63 -5.16
N VAL A 345 6.58 -22.35 -6.21
CA VAL A 345 7.53 -21.24 -6.27
C VAL A 345 6.76 -20.00 -6.73
N LEU A 346 6.66 -18.98 -5.88
CA LEU A 346 5.91 -17.76 -6.18
C LEU A 346 6.83 -16.65 -6.67
N VAL A 347 7.91 -16.40 -5.93
CA VAL A 347 8.80 -15.27 -6.14
C VAL A 347 10.24 -15.70 -5.88
N THR A 348 11.17 -15.23 -6.71
CA THR A 348 12.60 -15.51 -6.58
C THR A 348 13.43 -14.23 -6.62
N SER A 349 14.67 -14.35 -6.17
CA SER A 349 15.73 -13.41 -6.47
C SER A 349 16.75 -14.12 -7.35
N PRO A 350 17.06 -13.61 -8.56
CA PRO A 350 18.00 -14.24 -9.47
C PRO A 350 19.39 -14.52 -8.88
N GLN A 351 19.82 -13.74 -7.88
CA GLN A 351 21.13 -13.89 -7.24
C GLN A 351 21.08 -14.58 -5.87
N PHE A 352 19.92 -14.65 -5.22
CA PHE A 352 19.81 -15.06 -3.80
C PHE A 352 18.84 -16.21 -3.53
N GLY A 353 18.10 -16.67 -4.55
CA GLY A 353 17.29 -17.89 -4.49
C GLY A 353 15.79 -17.65 -4.25
N LEU A 354 15.16 -18.49 -3.43
CA LEU A 354 13.73 -18.43 -3.14
C LEU A 354 13.41 -17.21 -2.27
N VAL A 355 12.46 -16.40 -2.74
CA VAL A 355 11.95 -15.24 -2.00
C VAL A 355 10.59 -15.55 -1.39
N ALA A 356 9.71 -16.21 -2.14
CA ALA A 356 8.45 -16.67 -1.57
C ALA A 356 7.97 -17.97 -2.22
N GLY A 357 7.38 -18.84 -1.41
CA GLY A 357 6.85 -20.12 -1.85
C GLY A 357 5.87 -20.74 -0.86
N ILE A 358 5.06 -21.69 -1.35
CA ILE A 358 4.19 -22.52 -0.52
C ILE A 358 4.84 -23.88 -0.34
N ASN A 359 4.98 -24.32 0.90
CA ASN A 359 5.50 -25.62 1.28
C ASN A 359 4.44 -26.42 2.06
N PRO A 360 3.94 -27.54 1.54
CA PRO A 360 3.12 -28.47 2.32
C PRO A 360 3.95 -29.08 3.46
N VAL A 361 3.39 -29.14 4.67
CA VAL A 361 4.07 -29.70 5.86
C VAL A 361 3.07 -30.49 6.69
N GLY A 362 3.23 -31.82 6.72
CA GLY A 362 2.24 -32.71 7.35
C GLY A 362 0.86 -32.52 6.71
N ALA A 363 -0.17 -32.26 7.53
CA ALA A 363 -1.51 -31.92 7.06
C ALA A 363 -1.69 -30.41 6.75
N GLY A 364 -0.72 -29.58 7.13
CA GLY A 364 -0.77 -28.13 6.97
C GLY A 364 0.09 -27.63 5.81
N GLN A 365 0.33 -26.32 5.81
CA GLN A 365 1.21 -25.68 4.83
C GLN A 365 1.79 -24.37 5.38
N VAL A 366 3.00 -24.06 4.92
CA VAL A 366 3.69 -22.79 5.19
C VAL A 366 3.76 -21.98 3.91
N MET A 367 3.40 -20.70 4.00
CA MET A 367 3.80 -19.70 3.03
C MET A 367 5.04 -18.99 3.58
N PHE A 368 6.19 -19.25 2.96
CA PHE A 368 7.44 -18.59 3.30
C PHE A 368 7.56 -17.30 2.50
N VAL A 369 7.93 -16.20 3.18
CA VAL A 369 8.18 -14.89 2.57
C VAL A 369 9.47 -14.31 3.14
N ASN A 370 10.52 -14.31 2.33
CA ASN A 370 11.88 -13.89 2.62
C ASN A 370 12.10 -12.40 2.27
N LEU A 371 11.19 -11.53 2.70
CA LEU A 371 11.28 -10.08 2.57
C LEU A 371 10.87 -9.44 3.90
N PRO A 372 11.52 -8.35 4.35
CA PRO A 372 11.22 -7.72 5.63
C PRO A 372 9.96 -6.85 5.55
N LEU A 373 8.79 -7.49 5.51
CA LEU A 373 7.50 -6.82 5.26
C LEU A 373 7.20 -5.70 6.26
N THR A 374 7.51 -5.90 7.54
CA THR A 374 7.29 -4.91 8.60
C THR A 374 8.19 -3.70 8.40
N TYR A 375 9.47 -3.93 8.07
CA TYR A 375 10.40 -2.85 7.76
C TYR A 375 9.96 -2.06 6.52
N LEU A 376 9.60 -2.74 5.44
CA LEU A 376 9.16 -2.10 4.19
C LEU A 376 7.94 -1.20 4.40
N LYS A 377 6.90 -1.70 5.09
CA LYS A 377 5.71 -0.89 5.44
C LYS A 377 6.11 0.35 6.23
N GLY A 378 6.99 0.20 7.22
CA GLY A 378 7.50 1.31 8.04
C GLY A 378 8.35 2.34 7.29
N ARG A 379 8.89 1.98 6.12
CA ARG A 379 9.74 2.80 5.25
C ARG A 379 9.02 3.18 3.95
N THR A 380 7.71 3.42 4.02
CA THR A 380 6.88 3.86 2.88
C THR A 380 6.78 2.90 1.69
N ASP A 381 7.00 1.59 1.85
CA ASP A 381 6.75 0.58 0.81
C ASP A 381 5.87 -0.56 1.35
N ALA A 382 4.56 -0.39 1.16
CA ALA A 382 3.55 -1.27 1.78
C ALA A 382 3.09 -2.38 0.85
N LEU A 383 3.36 -2.25 -0.46
CA LEU A 383 2.80 -3.14 -1.48
C LEU A 383 3.15 -4.61 -1.21
N PRO A 384 4.39 -4.98 -0.83
CA PRO A 384 4.72 -6.37 -0.52
C PRO A 384 3.92 -6.93 0.67
N MET A 385 3.80 -6.17 1.77
CA MET A 385 3.06 -6.63 2.95
C MET A 385 1.60 -6.94 2.61
N HIS A 386 0.94 -6.03 1.89
CA HIS A 386 -0.43 -6.22 1.42
C HIS A 386 -0.56 -7.40 0.46
N GLY A 387 0.32 -7.48 -0.53
CA GLY A 387 0.30 -8.54 -1.54
C GLY A 387 0.44 -9.94 -0.95
N PHE A 388 1.40 -10.14 -0.04
CA PHE A 388 1.59 -11.45 0.59
C PHE A 388 0.50 -11.79 1.60
N LEU A 389 0.00 -10.82 2.37
CA LEU A 389 -1.14 -11.04 3.27
C LEU A 389 -2.42 -11.37 2.49
N HIS A 390 -2.66 -10.67 1.38
CA HIS A 390 -3.73 -10.95 0.44
C HIS A 390 -3.63 -12.37 -0.10
N TYR A 391 -2.47 -12.77 -0.63
CA TYR A 391 -2.28 -14.09 -1.20
C TYR A 391 -2.45 -15.18 -0.13
N PHE A 392 -1.87 -15.01 1.06
CA PHE A 392 -2.03 -15.95 2.17
C PHE A 392 -3.51 -16.11 2.56
N THR A 393 -4.20 -15.01 2.79
CA THR A 393 -5.59 -15.05 3.26
C THR A 393 -6.55 -15.58 2.20
N ARG A 394 -6.35 -15.28 0.92
CA ARG A 394 -7.28 -15.64 -0.16
C ARG A 394 -6.95 -17.00 -0.80
N GLN A 395 -5.69 -17.27 -1.08
CA GLN A 395 -5.25 -18.45 -1.84
C GLN A 395 -4.76 -19.60 -0.95
N VAL A 396 -4.21 -19.31 0.23
CA VAL A 396 -3.68 -20.34 1.15
C VAL A 396 -4.71 -20.74 2.19
N VAL A 397 -5.40 -19.76 2.78
CA VAL A 397 -6.39 -19.98 3.84
C VAL A 397 -7.82 -20.02 3.30
N GLY A 398 -8.15 -19.21 2.30
CA GLY A 398 -9.53 -19.10 1.78
C GLY A 398 -10.47 -18.33 2.70
N MET A 399 -10.00 -17.26 3.34
CA MET A 399 -10.80 -16.48 4.28
C MET A 399 -11.93 -15.73 3.57
N ALA A 400 -13.09 -15.65 4.23
CA ALA A 400 -14.04 -14.58 3.96
C ALA A 400 -13.41 -13.24 4.34
N HIS A 401 -13.66 -12.20 3.56
CA HIS A 401 -13.09 -10.88 3.79
C HIS A 401 -14.09 -9.76 3.47
N LEU A 402 -13.90 -8.62 4.11
CA LEU A 402 -14.67 -7.40 3.85
C LEU A 402 -14.05 -6.66 2.66
N SER A 403 -14.80 -6.41 1.60
CA SER A 403 -14.33 -5.66 0.43
C SER A 403 -13.74 -4.30 0.84
N PRO A 404 -12.58 -3.88 0.28
CA PRO A 404 -12.03 -2.55 0.50
C PRO A 404 -12.75 -1.47 -0.33
N MET A 405 -13.75 -1.82 -1.15
CA MET A 405 -14.44 -0.90 -2.04
C MET A 405 -15.92 -0.72 -1.68
N PRO A 406 -16.48 0.50 -1.84
CA PRO A 406 -17.92 0.73 -1.70
C PRO A 406 -18.74 -0.23 -2.57
N ASN A 407 -19.72 -0.90 -1.97
CA ASN A 407 -20.60 -1.87 -2.64
C ASN A 407 -19.88 -3.04 -3.33
N GLY A 408 -18.60 -3.27 -3.02
CA GLY A 408 -17.81 -4.28 -3.70
C GLY A 408 -17.53 -3.97 -5.16
N VAL A 409 -17.54 -2.69 -5.56
CA VAL A 409 -17.32 -2.24 -6.94
C VAL A 409 -15.90 -1.72 -7.10
N GLY A 410 -15.07 -2.43 -7.87
CA GLY A 410 -13.70 -1.99 -8.20
C GLY A 410 -13.72 -0.72 -9.07
N GLY A 411 -12.60 -0.01 -9.13
CA GLY A 411 -12.58 1.29 -9.80
C GLY A 411 -11.21 1.89 -9.99
N LEU A 412 -11.15 3.15 -10.40
CA LEU A 412 -9.92 3.95 -10.41
C LEU A 412 -10.15 5.28 -9.72
N THR A 413 -9.05 5.86 -9.27
CA THR A 413 -8.97 7.26 -8.83
C THR A 413 -8.13 8.00 -9.88
N LEU A 414 -8.68 9.04 -10.49
CA LEU A 414 -7.92 9.95 -11.37
C LEU A 414 -7.76 11.27 -10.64
N ASP A 415 -6.52 11.67 -10.44
CA ASP A 415 -6.14 12.94 -9.83
C ASP A 415 -5.60 13.91 -10.88
N TRP A 416 -6.16 15.11 -10.95
CA TRP A 416 -5.76 16.16 -11.89
C TRP A 416 -4.91 17.19 -11.18
N HIS A 417 -3.69 17.38 -11.66
CA HIS A 417 -2.74 18.35 -11.12
C HIS A 417 -2.79 19.61 -11.96
N LEU A 418 -3.22 20.72 -11.35
CA LEU A 418 -3.35 22.04 -11.98
C LEU A 418 -2.21 22.94 -11.47
N ASP A 419 -1.02 22.69 -12.01
CA ASP A 419 0.26 23.25 -11.52
C ASP A 419 0.39 24.75 -11.77
N SER A 420 0.00 25.20 -12.96
CA SER A 420 0.29 26.57 -13.43
C SER A 420 -0.73 27.06 -14.46
N MET A 421 -0.61 28.32 -14.88
CA MET A 421 -1.51 28.89 -15.89
C MET A 421 -1.46 28.14 -17.22
N ALA A 422 -0.36 27.42 -17.52
CA ALA A 422 -0.25 26.61 -18.74
C ALA A 422 -1.41 25.61 -18.90
N ALA A 423 -2.03 25.19 -17.80
CA ALA A 423 -3.15 24.25 -17.79
C ALA A 423 -4.51 24.88 -18.16
N GLN A 424 -4.70 26.20 -18.19
CA GLN A 424 -6.04 26.79 -18.39
C GLN A 424 -6.66 26.46 -19.75
N THR A 425 -5.93 26.71 -20.84
CA THR A 425 -6.41 26.43 -22.19
C THR A 425 -6.62 24.93 -22.41
N PRO A 426 -5.66 24.05 -22.05
CA PRO A 426 -5.86 22.60 -22.11
C PRO A 426 -7.08 22.14 -21.31
N THR A 427 -7.29 22.66 -20.10
CA THR A 427 -8.46 22.33 -19.27
C THR A 427 -9.77 22.68 -19.99
N GLN A 428 -9.85 23.87 -20.59
CA GLN A 428 -11.02 24.28 -21.36
C GLN A 428 -11.26 23.39 -22.58
N ASN A 429 -10.20 22.92 -23.24
CA ASN A 429 -10.32 22.03 -24.39
C ASN A 429 -10.75 20.62 -23.97
N LEU A 430 -10.22 20.09 -22.86
CA LEU A 430 -10.68 18.82 -22.26
C LEU A 430 -12.16 18.88 -21.82
N ILE A 431 -12.64 20.02 -21.32
CA ILE A 431 -14.08 20.25 -21.06
C ILE A 431 -14.90 20.16 -22.34
N LYS A 432 -14.44 20.76 -23.45
CA LYS A 432 -15.12 20.65 -24.77
C LYS A 432 -15.14 19.21 -25.28
N LEU A 433 -14.13 18.40 -24.92
CA LEU A 433 -14.05 16.97 -25.22
C LEU A 433 -14.90 16.10 -24.25
N ASN A 434 -15.68 16.71 -23.36
CA ASN A 434 -16.53 16.04 -22.36
C ASN A 434 -15.78 15.17 -21.35
N VAL A 435 -14.49 15.42 -21.11
CA VAL A 435 -13.69 14.68 -20.11
C VAL A 435 -14.31 14.78 -18.71
N PHE A 436 -14.76 15.97 -18.33
CA PHE A 436 -15.31 16.27 -16.99
C PHE A 436 -16.85 16.23 -16.93
N ASN A 437 -17.53 16.08 -18.06
CA ASN A 437 -18.98 16.29 -18.13
C ASN A 437 -19.81 15.04 -17.80
N ASN A 438 -19.17 13.90 -17.57
CA ASN A 438 -19.86 12.65 -17.24
C ASN A 438 -20.12 12.57 -15.72
N PRO A 439 -21.38 12.63 -15.24
CA PRO A 439 -21.69 12.61 -13.81
C PRO A 439 -21.32 11.30 -13.11
N ALA A 440 -21.06 10.21 -13.86
CA ALA A 440 -20.55 8.96 -13.32
C ALA A 440 -19.01 8.92 -13.24
N ALA A 441 -18.32 9.93 -13.76
CA ALA A 441 -16.85 10.04 -13.74
C ALA A 441 -16.43 11.27 -12.93
N VAL A 442 -16.46 11.12 -11.61
CA VAL A 442 -15.95 12.14 -10.67
C VAL A 442 -14.47 11.92 -10.40
N PHE A 443 -13.73 13.00 -10.25
CA PHE A 443 -12.27 13.02 -10.17
C PHE A 443 -11.81 13.86 -8.98
N SER A 444 -10.55 13.72 -8.60
CA SER A 444 -9.88 14.68 -7.71
C SER A 444 -9.14 15.69 -8.57
N ILE A 445 -9.19 16.98 -8.21
CA ILE A 445 -8.66 18.10 -8.96
C ILE A 445 -8.00 19.04 -7.97
N ASP A 446 -6.68 19.06 -7.95
CA ASP A 446 -5.91 19.83 -6.99
C ASP A 446 -5.14 20.95 -7.72
N MET A 447 -5.17 22.19 -7.19
CA MET A 447 -4.61 23.38 -7.85
C MET A 447 -3.55 24.11 -7.00
N THR A 448 -2.52 24.64 -7.66
CA THR A 448 -1.63 25.68 -7.12
C THR A 448 -2.14 27.06 -7.51
N ALA A 449 -2.53 27.89 -6.55
CA ALA A 449 -3.34 29.09 -6.80
C ALA A 449 -2.53 30.38 -7.04
N GLY A 450 -1.25 30.42 -6.68
CA GLY A 450 -0.48 31.66 -6.68
C GLY A 450 -0.19 32.21 -8.08
N PRO A 451 0.34 33.45 -8.15
CA PRO A 451 0.62 34.14 -9.40
C PRO A 451 1.87 33.63 -10.11
N ASP A 452 2.77 32.94 -9.40
CA ASP A 452 4.02 32.40 -9.92
C ASP A 452 3.99 30.87 -9.91
N ALA A 453 4.82 30.19 -10.72
CA ALA A 453 4.85 28.73 -10.78
C ALA A 453 6.22 28.11 -10.49
N ILE A 454 7.30 28.65 -11.07
CA ILE A 454 8.63 28.03 -11.03
C ILE A 454 9.51 28.73 -10.00
N VAL A 455 9.62 30.06 -10.12
CA VAL A 455 10.39 30.91 -9.22
C VAL A 455 9.58 32.15 -8.84
N PRO A 456 9.85 32.78 -7.68
CA PRO A 456 9.16 34.00 -7.29
C PRO A 456 9.27 35.10 -8.35
N GLY A 457 8.14 35.68 -8.75
CA GLY A 457 8.04 36.77 -9.71
C GLY A 457 7.98 36.37 -11.19
N ASP A 458 7.90 35.08 -11.54
CA ASP A 458 7.82 34.64 -12.94
C ASP A 458 6.45 34.85 -13.61
N LEU A 459 5.39 35.10 -12.84
CA LEU A 459 4.02 35.31 -13.29
C LEU A 459 3.43 34.15 -14.12
N LEU A 460 3.98 32.94 -13.96
CA LEU A 460 3.53 31.74 -14.69
C LEU A 460 2.41 30.97 -13.98
N GLY A 461 2.05 31.36 -12.76
CA GLY A 461 1.03 30.73 -11.94
C GLY A 461 -0.40 31.08 -12.34
N TRP A 462 -1.37 30.38 -11.74
CA TRP A 462 -2.79 30.57 -12.02
C TRP A 462 -3.33 31.95 -11.67
N ASN A 463 -2.70 32.61 -10.69
CA ASN A 463 -3.16 33.86 -10.09
C ASN A 463 -4.67 33.81 -9.76
N LEU A 464 -5.10 32.74 -9.07
CA LEU A 464 -6.51 32.35 -8.93
C LEU A 464 -7.39 33.48 -8.41
N THR A 465 -6.89 34.26 -7.45
CA THR A 465 -7.62 35.38 -6.84
C THR A 465 -7.96 36.48 -7.85
N ALA A 466 -7.13 36.71 -8.86
CA ALA A 466 -7.40 37.68 -9.93
C ALA A 466 -8.03 37.04 -11.19
N ASN A 467 -7.76 35.76 -11.44
CA ASN A 467 -8.18 35.05 -12.65
C ASN A 467 -9.64 34.58 -12.60
N LYS A 468 -10.54 35.32 -13.26
CA LYS A 468 -11.98 34.99 -13.32
C LYS A 468 -12.26 33.64 -13.98
N THR A 469 -11.50 33.28 -15.01
CA THR A 469 -11.67 32.03 -15.75
C THR A 469 -11.32 30.84 -14.87
N ALA A 470 -10.16 30.86 -14.19
CA ALA A 470 -9.76 29.80 -13.27
C ALA A 470 -10.79 29.59 -12.14
N ARG A 471 -11.33 30.69 -11.57
CA ARG A 471 -12.40 30.59 -10.57
C ARG A 471 -13.66 29.95 -11.10
N GLN A 472 -14.04 30.23 -12.35
CA GLN A 472 -15.19 29.60 -12.99
C GLN A 472 -14.96 28.12 -13.26
N LEU A 473 -13.74 27.73 -13.65
CA LEU A 473 -13.36 26.32 -13.81
C LEU A 473 -13.50 25.55 -12.49
N LEU A 474 -12.87 26.02 -11.41
CA LEU A 474 -12.94 25.35 -10.11
C LEU A 474 -14.38 25.23 -9.58
N LYS A 475 -15.17 26.31 -9.67
CA LYS A 475 -16.59 26.28 -9.28
C LYS A 475 -17.39 25.29 -10.14
N GLY A 476 -17.08 25.20 -11.42
CA GLY A 476 -17.71 24.26 -12.34
C GLY A 476 -17.42 22.81 -11.95
N PHE A 477 -16.16 22.50 -11.63
CA PHE A 477 -15.76 21.17 -11.19
C PHE A 477 -16.42 20.77 -9.87
N ASP A 478 -16.40 21.66 -8.88
CA ASP A 478 -17.06 21.43 -7.59
C ASP A 478 -18.58 21.19 -7.76
N ALA A 479 -19.25 22.03 -8.56
CA ALA A 479 -20.68 21.88 -8.85
C ALA A 479 -21.03 20.57 -9.59
N GLN A 480 -20.07 19.97 -10.31
CA GLN A 480 -20.22 18.68 -10.98
C GLN A 480 -19.92 17.47 -10.07
N GLY A 481 -19.49 17.72 -8.82
CA GLY A 481 -19.21 16.68 -7.83
C GLY A 481 -17.78 16.14 -7.85
N HIS A 482 -16.86 16.77 -8.60
CA HIS A 482 -15.43 16.50 -8.45
C HIS A 482 -14.94 16.96 -7.08
N SER A 483 -13.88 16.36 -6.56
CA SER A 483 -13.20 16.87 -5.37
C SER A 483 -12.23 17.96 -5.79
N VAL A 484 -12.36 19.17 -5.22
CA VAL A 484 -11.41 20.27 -5.46
C VAL A 484 -10.52 20.49 -4.23
N GLY A 485 -9.21 20.40 -4.43
CA GLY A 485 -8.22 20.51 -3.37
C GLY A 485 -7.01 21.39 -3.70
N ALA A 486 -6.07 21.44 -2.76
CA ALA A 486 -4.86 22.23 -2.89
C ALA A 486 -3.72 21.37 -3.43
N HIS A 487 -3.07 21.83 -4.51
CA HIS A 487 -1.85 21.22 -5.02
C HIS A 487 -0.64 21.99 -4.47
N GLY A 488 -0.16 21.63 -3.27
CA GLY A 488 1.07 22.20 -2.72
C GLY A 488 0.99 23.58 -2.11
N GLY A 489 2.12 24.28 -2.19
CA GLY A 489 2.32 25.65 -1.73
C GLY A 489 1.82 26.71 -2.71
N TRP A 490 2.12 27.98 -2.42
CA TRP A 490 1.68 29.14 -3.19
C TRP A 490 2.31 29.21 -4.59
N ILE A 491 3.54 28.68 -4.75
CA ILE A 491 4.30 28.64 -6.00
C ILE A 491 4.73 27.18 -6.21
N HIS A 492 4.35 26.57 -7.33
CA HIS A 492 4.39 25.12 -7.55
C HIS A 492 5.80 24.51 -7.41
N ASP A 493 6.71 24.74 -8.37
CA ASP A 493 8.04 24.12 -8.39
C ASP A 493 8.92 24.70 -7.27
N TYR A 494 8.76 25.99 -6.96
CA TYR A 494 9.50 26.62 -5.87
C TYR A 494 9.22 25.90 -4.55
N TYR A 495 7.95 25.66 -4.21
CA TYR A 495 7.62 24.92 -3.00
C TYR A 495 8.11 23.47 -3.10
N GLY A 496 7.77 22.76 -4.18
CA GLY A 496 8.12 21.34 -4.35
C GLY A 496 9.62 21.06 -4.27
N THR A 497 10.45 21.94 -4.84
CA THR A 497 11.92 21.77 -4.86
C THR A 497 12.63 22.30 -3.63
N GLN A 498 12.10 23.32 -2.96
CA GLN A 498 12.78 23.97 -1.83
C GLN A 498 12.29 23.49 -0.47
N VAL A 499 11.10 22.89 -0.37
CA VAL A 499 10.58 22.41 0.91
C VAL A 499 11.41 21.22 1.42
N THR A 500 11.72 21.21 2.71
CA THR A 500 12.48 20.13 3.35
C THR A 500 11.83 19.72 4.66
N GLU A 501 12.30 18.63 5.26
CA GLU A 501 11.81 18.16 6.57
C GLU A 501 12.00 19.16 7.72
N THR A 502 12.80 20.23 7.54
CA THR A 502 13.19 21.13 8.65
C THR A 502 12.88 22.61 8.43
N ASN A 503 12.39 23.02 7.26
CA ASN A 503 12.26 24.43 6.91
C ASN A 503 10.87 25.05 7.10
N GLN A 504 9.96 24.39 7.83
CA GLN A 504 8.58 24.84 8.07
C GLN A 504 8.44 26.35 8.35
N LEU A 505 9.27 26.87 9.27
CA LEU A 505 9.21 28.25 9.75
C LEU A 505 10.32 29.14 9.18
N VAL A 506 11.12 28.64 8.24
CA VAL A 506 12.18 29.40 7.58
C VAL A 506 11.55 30.33 6.55
N SER A 507 12.04 31.58 6.47
CA SER A 507 11.60 32.57 5.47
C SER A 507 11.81 32.05 4.05
N THR A 508 10.87 32.38 3.17
CA THR A 508 10.96 32.05 1.73
C THR A 508 11.57 33.19 0.91
N GLY A 509 12.17 34.19 1.58
CA GLY A 509 12.67 35.39 0.92
C GLY A 509 11.57 36.23 0.28
N GLY A 510 10.35 36.18 0.85
CA GLY A 510 9.19 36.91 0.34
C GLY A 510 8.36 36.18 -0.72
N ALA A 511 8.64 34.91 -1.02
CA ALA A 511 7.85 34.13 -1.98
C ALA A 511 6.42 33.83 -1.49
N CYS A 512 6.25 33.59 -0.19
CA CYS A 512 4.98 33.19 0.44
C CYS A 512 4.59 34.14 1.57
N VAL A 513 4.37 35.42 1.25
CA VAL A 513 4.01 36.45 2.24
C VAL A 513 2.51 36.42 2.54
N ASN A 514 2.15 36.03 3.75
CA ASN A 514 0.82 36.26 4.29
C ASN A 514 0.73 37.70 4.81
N ALA A 515 0.20 38.60 3.98
CA ALA A 515 0.10 40.02 4.31
C ALA A 515 -0.75 40.29 5.55
N ALA A 516 -1.81 39.50 5.78
CA ALA A 516 -2.68 39.66 6.94
C ALA A 516 -1.98 39.26 8.25
N ALA A 517 -1.25 38.14 8.23
CA ALA A 517 -0.49 37.67 9.39
C ALA A 517 0.89 38.34 9.55
N LYS A 518 1.37 39.06 8.52
CA LYS A 518 2.74 39.58 8.41
C LYS A 518 3.81 38.50 8.59
N LEU A 519 3.56 37.32 8.01
CA LEU A 519 4.46 36.17 8.08
C LEU A 519 4.95 35.78 6.69
N ASP A 520 6.21 35.35 6.63
CA ASP A 520 6.84 34.72 5.46
C ASP A 520 7.55 33.44 5.92
N ASN A 521 7.03 32.29 5.51
CA ASN A 521 7.68 30.99 5.69
C ASN A 521 7.05 29.90 4.82
N PHE A 522 7.68 28.72 4.77
CA PHE A 522 7.19 27.59 3.97
C PHE A 522 5.78 27.13 4.36
N GLN A 523 5.40 27.19 5.64
CA GLN A 523 4.01 26.91 6.03
C GLN A 523 3.04 27.93 5.41
N GLN A 524 3.41 29.21 5.26
CA GLN A 524 2.55 30.19 4.61
C GLN A 524 2.30 29.87 3.13
N CYS A 525 3.21 29.17 2.45
CA CYS A 525 2.95 28.70 1.09
C CYS A 525 1.69 27.81 1.05
N LEU A 526 1.55 26.88 2.00
CA LEU A 526 0.38 26.02 2.11
C LEU A 526 -0.89 26.80 2.51
N VAL A 527 -0.75 27.73 3.47
CA VAL A 527 -1.86 28.56 3.96
C VAL A 527 -2.46 29.38 2.83
N LEU A 528 -1.62 30.10 2.07
CA LEU A 528 -2.06 30.99 0.99
C LEU A 528 -2.75 30.21 -0.13
N ASN A 529 -2.16 29.08 -0.54
CA ASN A 529 -2.74 28.25 -1.60
C ASN A 529 -4.13 27.73 -1.20
N ARG A 530 -4.21 27.12 -0.01
CA ARG A 530 -5.47 26.59 0.53
C ARG A 530 -6.53 27.66 0.66
N GLN A 531 -6.20 28.83 1.22
CA GLN A 531 -7.16 29.92 1.38
C GLN A 531 -7.74 30.39 0.04
N ALA A 532 -6.90 30.46 -1.01
CA ALA A 532 -7.36 30.84 -2.34
C ALA A 532 -8.29 29.79 -2.96
N VAL A 533 -7.95 28.50 -2.88
CA VAL A 533 -8.81 27.41 -3.38
C VAL A 533 -10.12 27.33 -2.59
N ASP A 534 -10.04 27.21 -1.26
CA ASP A 534 -11.20 27.13 -0.36
C ASP A 534 -12.14 28.33 -0.54
N GLY A 535 -11.57 29.53 -0.70
CA GLY A 535 -12.34 30.76 -0.90
C GLY A 535 -13.11 30.80 -2.22
N VAL A 536 -12.66 30.07 -3.25
CA VAL A 536 -13.34 29.99 -4.55
C VAL A 536 -14.51 29.01 -4.51
N VAL A 537 -14.32 27.83 -3.92
CA VAL A 537 -15.37 26.79 -3.82
C VAL A 537 -16.33 27.00 -2.65
N GLY A 538 -15.93 27.78 -1.64
CA GLY A 538 -16.78 28.17 -0.50
C GLY A 538 -16.85 27.12 0.62
N HIS A 539 -15.97 26.12 0.60
CA HIS A 539 -15.81 25.14 1.66
C HIS A 539 -14.35 24.71 1.80
N PRO A 540 -13.94 24.12 2.95
CA PRO A 540 -12.57 23.65 3.12
C PRO A 540 -12.22 22.48 2.18
N SER A 541 -11.03 22.51 1.59
CA SER A 541 -10.47 21.40 0.81
C SER A 541 -10.19 20.17 1.68
N ARG A 542 -10.50 18.99 1.13
CA ARG A 542 -10.32 17.70 1.81
C ARG A 542 -9.25 16.80 1.18
N SER A 543 -8.85 17.12 -0.06
CA SER A 543 -7.72 16.53 -0.78
C SER A 543 -6.51 17.46 -0.81
N TYR A 544 -5.33 16.87 -0.98
CA TYR A 544 -4.09 17.57 -1.26
C TYR A 544 -3.14 16.72 -2.10
N SER A 545 -2.44 17.36 -3.03
CA SER A 545 -1.38 16.73 -3.82
C SER A 545 -0.11 17.57 -3.71
N ALA A 546 1.04 16.97 -3.41
CA ALA A 546 2.28 17.74 -3.33
C ALA A 546 2.94 17.92 -4.71
N PRO A 547 3.33 19.15 -5.06
CA PRO A 547 4.23 19.45 -6.16
C PRO A 547 5.51 18.62 -6.02
N GLU A 548 5.96 18.07 -7.13
CA GLU A 548 7.18 17.24 -7.20
C GLU A 548 7.15 16.00 -6.28
N GLY A 549 5.98 15.67 -5.69
CA GLY A 549 5.85 14.59 -4.70
C GLY A 549 6.40 14.90 -3.31
N ASN A 550 6.92 16.11 -3.09
CA ASN A 550 7.65 16.44 -1.87
C ASN A 550 6.71 16.76 -0.70
N ASN A 551 6.63 15.82 0.24
CA ASN A 551 5.69 15.81 1.36
C ASN A 551 6.43 15.68 2.70
N PRO A 552 7.03 16.74 3.24
CA PRO A 552 7.69 16.66 4.54
C PRO A 552 6.68 16.39 5.66
N VAL A 553 7.15 15.77 6.73
CA VAL A 553 6.33 15.34 7.87
C VAL A 553 5.54 16.50 8.48
N TRP A 554 6.17 17.68 8.63
CA TRP A 554 5.49 18.85 9.19
C TRP A 554 4.34 19.34 8.29
N ALA A 555 4.44 19.18 6.97
CA ALA A 555 3.38 19.58 6.05
C ALA A 555 2.18 18.62 6.18
N MET A 556 2.43 17.30 6.24
CA MET A 556 1.38 16.30 6.49
C MET A 556 0.67 16.54 7.83
N ASN A 557 1.43 16.86 8.88
CA ASN A 557 0.87 17.23 10.19
C ASN A 557 -0.02 18.47 10.11
N TRP A 558 0.41 19.50 9.38
CA TRP A 558 -0.38 20.71 9.19
C TRP A 558 -1.66 20.41 8.39
N LEU A 559 -1.57 19.63 7.31
CA LEU A 559 -2.71 19.24 6.47
C LEU A 559 -3.78 18.47 7.26
N GLU A 560 -3.36 17.51 8.09
CA GLU A 560 -4.27 16.74 8.95
C GLU A 560 -4.99 17.66 9.95
N GLN A 561 -4.28 18.65 10.52
CA GLN A 561 -4.88 19.66 11.41
C GLN A 561 -5.88 20.56 10.68
N GLN A 562 -5.73 20.77 9.37
CA GLN A 562 -6.67 21.53 8.55
C GLN A 562 -7.87 20.69 8.07
N GLY A 563 -7.94 19.41 8.44
CA GLY A 563 -9.05 18.52 8.06
C GLY A 563 -8.91 17.89 6.68
N VAL A 564 -7.71 17.90 6.09
CA VAL A 564 -7.40 17.04 4.93
C VAL A 564 -7.47 15.58 5.37
N VAL A 565 -8.13 14.75 4.55
CA VAL A 565 -8.31 13.32 4.83
C VAL A 565 -7.67 12.42 3.77
N ALA A 566 -7.26 12.99 2.65
CA ALA A 566 -6.78 12.25 1.50
C ALA A 566 -5.64 12.99 0.81
N THR A 567 -4.55 12.30 0.49
CA THR A 567 -3.41 12.90 -0.19
C THR A 567 -2.81 12.01 -1.28
N TYR A 568 -2.47 12.58 -2.43
CA TYR A 568 -1.57 11.94 -3.40
C TYR A 568 -0.23 11.63 -2.73
N PHE A 569 0.36 10.48 -3.02
CA PHE A 569 1.62 10.09 -2.42
C PHE A 569 2.56 9.33 -3.36
N GLY A 570 3.84 9.69 -3.27
CA GLY A 570 4.92 9.09 -4.05
C GLY A 570 5.48 7.78 -3.50
N GLY A 571 5.22 7.47 -2.23
CA GLY A 571 5.52 6.17 -1.62
C GLY A 571 4.39 5.16 -1.82
N HIS A 572 4.65 3.90 -1.47
CA HIS A 572 3.72 2.78 -1.60
C HIS A 572 3.21 2.57 -3.04
N THR A 573 3.98 2.98 -4.05
CA THR A 573 3.54 3.06 -5.45
C THR A 573 2.86 1.77 -5.94
N GLY A 574 1.78 1.94 -6.69
CA GLY A 574 0.95 0.84 -7.17
C GLY A 574 0.01 0.23 -6.12
N LEU A 575 0.07 0.59 -4.83
CA LEU A 575 -0.91 0.15 -3.83
C LEU A 575 -2.23 0.96 -3.96
N GLY A 576 -3.35 0.43 -3.46
CA GLY A 576 -4.58 1.20 -3.27
C GLY A 576 -4.44 2.17 -2.08
N ALA A 577 -5.53 2.85 -1.72
CA ALA A 577 -5.54 3.74 -0.56
C ALA A 577 -5.08 3.00 0.71
N THR A 578 -4.11 3.56 1.43
CA THR A 578 -3.48 2.91 2.58
C THR A 578 -3.11 3.92 3.66
N ARG A 579 -2.89 3.46 4.89
CA ARG A 579 -2.24 4.24 5.94
C ARG A 579 -0.74 4.35 5.70
N GLN A 580 -0.22 5.57 5.80
CA GLN A 580 1.19 5.85 5.59
C GLN A 580 1.98 5.67 6.88
N TYR A 581 2.91 4.73 6.86
CA TYR A 581 3.94 4.63 7.88
C TYR A 581 5.24 5.24 7.35
N ARG A 582 5.85 6.10 8.14
CA ARG A 582 7.13 6.74 7.84
C ARG A 582 8.01 6.67 9.07
N ASP A 583 9.28 6.33 8.87
CA ASP A 583 10.22 6.13 9.97
C ASP A 583 9.71 5.14 11.04
N GLY A 584 8.97 4.12 10.59
CA GLY A 584 8.37 3.11 11.44
C GLY A 584 7.16 3.58 12.24
N GLN A 585 6.60 4.77 11.99
CA GLN A 585 5.50 5.36 12.74
C GLN A 585 4.30 5.70 11.85
N LEU A 586 3.09 5.55 12.37
CA LEU A 586 1.87 6.13 11.78
C LEU A 586 1.67 7.54 12.34
N LEU A 587 2.12 8.54 11.59
CA LEU A 587 2.14 9.93 12.06
C LEU A 587 0.81 10.66 11.86
N ASN A 588 0.08 10.34 10.78
CA ASN A 588 -1.15 11.04 10.38
C ASN A 588 -2.32 10.05 10.22
N PRO A 589 -2.86 9.49 11.31
CA PRO A 589 -3.85 8.41 11.27
C PRO A 589 -5.21 8.81 10.66
N LYS A 590 -5.51 10.10 10.47
CA LYS A 590 -6.73 10.59 9.83
C LYS A 590 -6.55 10.83 8.32
N ILE A 591 -5.32 10.75 7.81
CA ILE A 591 -5.04 10.86 6.37
C ILE A 591 -4.89 9.47 5.77
N TRP A 592 -5.60 9.24 4.67
CA TRP A 592 -5.35 8.15 3.75
C TRP A 592 -4.48 8.64 2.61
N VAL A 593 -3.38 7.95 2.33
CA VAL A 593 -2.57 8.25 1.16
C VAL A 593 -3.06 7.46 -0.05
N PHE A 594 -2.94 8.07 -1.23
CA PHE A 594 -3.30 7.52 -2.53
C PHE A 594 -2.02 7.41 -3.37
N PRO A 595 -1.42 6.21 -3.40
CA PRO A 595 -0.16 6.00 -4.09
C PRO A 595 -0.30 6.07 -5.60
N VAL A 596 0.65 6.75 -6.26
CA VAL A 596 0.74 6.74 -7.72
C VAL A 596 0.99 5.34 -8.27
N THR A 597 0.28 4.97 -9.33
CA THR A 597 0.54 3.76 -10.12
C THR A 597 1.23 4.15 -11.43
N PRO A 598 2.53 3.87 -11.60
CA PRO A 598 3.25 4.15 -12.84
C PRO A 598 3.00 3.08 -13.91
N GLN A 599 3.33 3.40 -15.16
CA GLN A 599 3.57 2.46 -16.25
C GLN A 599 5.08 2.22 -16.39
N GLY A 600 5.60 1.27 -15.62
CA GLY A 600 7.03 0.97 -15.60
C GLY A 600 7.83 2.15 -15.07
N LEU A 601 8.52 2.85 -15.97
CA LEU A 601 9.40 3.97 -15.64
C LEU A 601 8.67 5.32 -15.57
N TYR A 602 7.45 5.44 -16.06
CA TYR A 602 6.79 6.74 -16.29
C TYR A 602 5.37 6.75 -15.70
N ALA A 603 4.80 7.93 -15.45
CA ALA A 603 3.48 8.05 -14.87
C ALA A 603 2.59 9.14 -15.51
N THR A 604 3.13 10.03 -16.35
CA THR A 604 2.36 11.11 -16.99
C THR A 604 2.45 11.12 -18.52
N PHE A 605 1.48 11.78 -19.16
CA PHE A 605 1.47 11.98 -20.61
C PHE A 605 2.68 12.78 -21.11
N GLU A 606 3.15 13.76 -20.33
CA GLU A 606 4.37 14.50 -20.65
C GLU A 606 5.60 13.60 -20.68
N GLU A 607 5.73 12.69 -19.70
CA GLU A 607 6.82 11.72 -19.69
C GLU A 607 6.69 10.73 -20.85
N PHE A 608 5.49 10.20 -21.11
CA PHE A 608 5.27 9.31 -22.25
C PHE A 608 5.67 9.98 -23.57
N GLN A 609 5.29 11.25 -23.75
CA GLN A 609 5.67 12.05 -24.91
C GLN A 609 7.18 12.25 -25.01
N ALA A 610 7.81 12.63 -23.90
CA ALA A 610 9.22 12.99 -23.89
C ALA A 610 10.16 11.78 -24.05
N TYR A 611 9.75 10.64 -23.52
CA TYR A 611 10.50 9.39 -23.60
C TYR A 611 10.05 8.50 -24.78
N GLY A 612 9.13 8.98 -25.63
CA GLY A 612 8.74 8.31 -26.87
C GLY A 612 7.98 6.99 -26.65
N VAL A 613 7.22 6.89 -25.57
CA VAL A 613 6.42 5.70 -25.27
C VAL A 613 5.28 5.60 -26.29
N PRO A 614 5.01 4.43 -26.90
CA PRO A 614 3.91 4.30 -27.86
C PRO A 614 2.54 4.54 -27.22
N GLN A 615 1.67 5.30 -27.91
CA GLN A 615 0.30 5.55 -27.42
C GLN A 615 -0.51 4.27 -27.18
N ALA A 616 -0.31 3.25 -28.02
CA ALA A 616 -0.97 1.96 -27.89
C ALA A 616 -0.60 1.26 -26.56
N ASP A 617 0.68 1.25 -26.20
CA ASP A 617 1.17 0.65 -24.96
C ASP A 617 0.58 1.34 -23.73
N VAL A 618 0.48 2.67 -23.76
CA VAL A 618 -0.14 3.46 -22.68
C VAL A 618 -1.64 3.15 -22.56
N LEU A 619 -2.36 3.08 -23.68
CA LEU A 619 -3.78 2.74 -23.69
C LEU A 619 -4.02 1.31 -23.17
N ASP A 620 -3.21 0.35 -23.58
CA ASP A 620 -3.33 -1.04 -23.14
C ASP A 620 -2.96 -1.23 -21.67
N TRP A 621 -2.01 -0.46 -21.16
CA TRP A 621 -1.74 -0.36 -19.73
C TRP A 621 -2.98 0.15 -18.95
N TYR A 622 -3.60 1.26 -19.39
CA TYR A 622 -4.80 1.78 -18.73
C TYR A 622 -5.95 0.77 -18.72
N LYS A 623 -6.21 0.10 -19.84
CA LYS A 623 -7.22 -0.96 -19.91
C LYS A 623 -6.91 -2.10 -18.94
N SER A 624 -5.65 -2.56 -18.93
CA SER A 624 -5.18 -3.61 -18.02
C SER A 624 -5.32 -3.20 -16.55
N LEU A 625 -5.06 -1.94 -16.22
CA LEU A 625 -5.19 -1.41 -14.87
C LEU A 625 -6.66 -1.34 -14.41
N ILE A 626 -7.57 -0.98 -15.31
CA ILE A 626 -9.02 -1.03 -15.08
C ILE A 626 -9.44 -2.48 -14.80
N ASP A 627 -9.07 -3.43 -15.66
CA ASP A 627 -9.44 -4.83 -15.50
C ASP A 627 -8.85 -5.45 -14.23
N PHE A 628 -7.59 -5.13 -13.92
CA PHE A 628 -6.97 -5.50 -12.66
C PHE A 628 -7.73 -4.97 -11.44
N SER A 629 -8.20 -3.72 -11.50
CA SER A 629 -8.94 -3.10 -10.39
C SER A 629 -10.31 -3.73 -10.17
N LEU A 630 -10.98 -4.17 -11.25
CA LEU A 630 -12.21 -4.95 -11.19
C LEU A 630 -11.99 -6.32 -10.57
N GLU A 631 -11.03 -7.07 -11.10
CA GLU A 631 -10.73 -8.45 -10.67
C GLU A 631 -10.30 -8.50 -9.20
N GLN A 632 -9.35 -7.65 -8.82
CA GLN A 632 -8.83 -7.60 -7.45
C GLN A 632 -9.76 -6.86 -6.48
N ASN A 633 -10.83 -6.24 -6.99
CA ASN A 633 -11.76 -5.39 -6.24
C ASN A 633 -11.02 -4.32 -5.42
N THR A 634 -10.33 -3.45 -6.14
CA THR A 634 -9.47 -2.40 -5.59
C THR A 634 -9.66 -1.11 -6.40
N SER A 635 -8.99 -0.04 -5.97
CA SER A 635 -8.87 1.18 -6.74
C SER A 635 -7.41 1.61 -6.79
N ARG A 636 -6.91 1.86 -8.00
CA ARG A 636 -5.55 2.34 -8.25
C ARG A 636 -5.60 3.79 -8.71
N MET A 637 -4.65 4.58 -8.23
CA MET A 637 -4.59 6.00 -8.54
C MET A 637 -3.62 6.24 -9.70
N VAL A 638 -4.11 6.95 -10.71
CA VAL A 638 -3.30 7.56 -11.79
C VAL A 638 -3.50 9.06 -11.73
N TYR A 639 -2.56 9.82 -12.28
CA TYR A 639 -2.66 11.27 -12.33
C TYR A 639 -2.35 11.82 -13.71
N ALA A 640 -2.83 13.03 -13.98
CA ALA A 640 -2.59 13.72 -15.23
C ALA A 640 -2.55 15.24 -15.04
N HIS A 641 -1.75 15.90 -15.86
CA HIS A 641 -1.82 17.35 -16.03
C HIS A 641 -2.65 17.65 -17.29
N PRO A 642 -3.49 18.71 -17.28
CA PRO A 642 -4.25 19.11 -18.46
C PRO A 642 -3.41 19.30 -19.75
N PRO A 643 -2.20 19.90 -19.74
CA PRO A 643 -1.40 20.07 -20.95
C PRO A 643 -1.07 18.75 -21.67
N GLY A 644 -0.50 17.77 -20.96
CA GLY A 644 -0.18 16.46 -21.53
C GLY A 644 -1.42 15.67 -21.91
N ALA A 645 -2.47 15.74 -21.09
CA ALA A 645 -3.74 15.06 -21.35
C ALA A 645 -4.46 15.60 -22.60
N GLU A 646 -4.37 16.90 -22.90
CA GLU A 646 -4.88 17.46 -24.15
C GLU A 646 -4.12 16.91 -25.36
N LEU A 647 -2.79 16.93 -25.28
CA LEU A 647 -1.91 16.41 -26.33
C LEU A 647 -2.17 14.91 -26.59
N TRP A 648 -2.52 14.16 -25.54
CA TRP A 648 -2.82 12.73 -25.55
C TRP A 648 -4.31 12.42 -25.44
N SER A 649 -5.16 13.36 -25.89
CA SER A 649 -6.61 13.28 -25.70
C SER A 649 -7.26 12.03 -26.29
N SER A 650 -6.74 11.46 -27.38
CA SER A 650 -7.20 10.18 -27.92
C SER A 650 -7.08 9.04 -26.91
N VAL A 651 -5.89 8.87 -26.32
CA VAL A 651 -5.63 7.84 -25.29
C VAL A 651 -6.50 8.05 -24.07
N LEU A 652 -6.63 9.30 -23.60
CA LEU A 652 -7.48 9.63 -22.46
C LEU A 652 -8.95 9.30 -22.73
N ILE A 653 -9.50 9.73 -23.86
CA ILE A 653 -10.90 9.51 -24.22
C ILE A 653 -11.17 8.02 -24.36
N ASP A 654 -10.26 7.26 -24.98
CA ASP A 654 -10.41 5.81 -25.13
C ASP A 654 -10.35 5.08 -23.79
N MET A 655 -9.50 5.51 -22.85
CA MET A 655 -9.50 5.02 -21.47
C MET A 655 -10.85 5.28 -20.79
N LEU A 656 -11.36 6.52 -20.86
CA LEU A 656 -12.64 6.89 -20.25
C LEU A 656 -13.80 6.12 -20.88
N ALA A 657 -13.78 5.90 -22.19
CA ALA A 657 -14.76 5.09 -22.91
C ALA A 657 -14.68 3.62 -22.48
N TYR A 658 -13.49 3.05 -22.33
CA TYR A 658 -13.29 1.69 -21.84
C TYR A 658 -13.83 1.51 -20.42
N ALA A 659 -13.52 2.44 -19.51
CA ALA A 659 -14.06 2.47 -18.16
C ALA A 659 -15.59 2.53 -18.15
N LYS A 660 -16.17 3.44 -18.96
CA LYS A 660 -17.63 3.58 -19.10
C LYS A 660 -18.30 2.31 -19.61
N ALA A 661 -17.66 1.56 -20.52
CA ALA A 661 -18.18 0.30 -21.05
C ALA A 661 -18.31 -0.81 -20.01
N LYS A 662 -17.61 -0.72 -18.86
CA LYS A 662 -17.74 -1.65 -17.73
C LYS A 662 -19.02 -1.45 -16.92
N ASN A 663 -19.74 -0.34 -17.16
CA ASN A 663 -21.04 -0.03 -16.58
C ASN A 663 -21.03 -0.20 -15.04
N ALA A 664 -22.03 -0.85 -14.44
CA ALA A 664 -22.16 -1.04 -13.00
C ALA A 664 -21.04 -1.87 -12.33
N GLN A 665 -20.12 -2.45 -13.10
CA GLN A 665 -18.98 -3.19 -12.55
C GLN A 665 -17.84 -2.26 -12.14
N PHE A 666 -17.79 -1.03 -12.67
CA PHE A 666 -16.72 -0.06 -12.46
C PHE A 666 -17.26 1.24 -11.85
N ALA A 667 -16.44 1.88 -11.01
CA ALA A 667 -16.71 3.23 -10.54
C ALA A 667 -15.46 4.12 -10.58
N TRP A 668 -15.65 5.40 -10.89
CA TRP A 668 -14.66 6.42 -10.59
C TRP A 668 -14.85 6.90 -9.15
N TYR A 669 -13.74 7.06 -8.44
CA TYR A 669 -13.75 7.56 -7.08
C TYR A 669 -12.89 8.81 -6.94
N THR A 670 -13.37 9.78 -6.17
CA THR A 670 -12.51 10.85 -5.65
C THR A 670 -11.71 10.34 -4.44
N MET A 671 -10.53 10.91 -4.21
CA MET A 671 -9.69 10.52 -3.07
C MET A 671 -10.45 10.66 -1.73
N PRO A 672 -11.14 11.79 -1.43
CA PRO A 672 -11.90 11.90 -0.18
C PRO A 672 -13.06 10.90 -0.06
N ARG A 673 -13.74 10.54 -1.16
CA ARG A 673 -14.85 9.57 -1.13
C ARG A 673 -14.39 8.19 -0.68
N LEU A 674 -13.20 7.75 -1.14
CA LEU A 674 -12.60 6.49 -0.70
C LEU A 674 -12.03 6.61 0.71
N ALA A 675 -11.38 7.71 1.07
CA ALA A 675 -10.90 7.93 2.45
C ALA A 675 -12.04 7.84 3.48
N ASP A 676 -13.21 8.41 3.17
CA ASP A 676 -14.42 8.34 4.00
C ASP A 676 -14.97 6.92 4.12
N PHE A 677 -14.97 6.17 3.01
CA PHE A 677 -15.37 4.77 3.03
C PHE A 677 -14.43 3.93 3.89
N MET A 678 -13.12 4.06 3.65
CA MET A 678 -12.10 3.30 4.37
C MET A 678 -12.17 3.59 5.87
N THR A 679 -12.34 4.86 6.26
CA THR A 679 -12.50 5.26 7.66
C THR A 679 -13.75 4.65 8.31
N ARG A 680 -14.91 4.69 7.65
CA ARG A 680 -16.11 3.99 8.16
C ARG A 680 -15.92 2.49 8.24
N ARG A 681 -15.30 1.90 7.22
CA ARG A 681 -15.06 0.46 7.13
C ARG A 681 -14.25 -0.07 8.30
N LEU A 682 -13.29 0.69 8.80
CA LEU A 682 -12.53 0.34 10.00
C LEU A 682 -13.39 0.23 11.28
N SER A 683 -14.59 0.81 11.29
CA SER A 683 -15.54 0.71 12.42
C SER A 683 -16.43 -0.53 12.35
N VAL A 684 -16.29 -1.38 11.34
CA VAL A 684 -17.03 -2.65 11.24
C VAL A 684 -16.41 -3.67 12.19
N THR A 685 -17.21 -4.18 13.13
CA THR A 685 -16.85 -5.34 13.96
C THR A 685 -17.61 -6.55 13.48
N TRP A 686 -16.91 -7.66 13.23
CA TRP A 686 -17.56 -8.90 12.79
C TRP A 686 -16.86 -10.17 13.29
N SER A 687 -17.63 -11.25 13.40
CA SER A 687 -17.18 -12.56 13.86
C SER A 687 -17.65 -13.70 12.97
N GLN A 688 -16.94 -14.83 13.04
CA GLN A 688 -17.36 -16.12 12.50
C GLN A 688 -17.49 -17.12 13.64
N ALA A 689 -18.56 -17.89 13.65
CA ALA A 689 -18.73 -19.02 14.54
C ALA A 689 -19.21 -20.22 13.74
N LYS A 690 -18.71 -21.41 14.07
CA LYS A 690 -19.21 -22.65 13.48
C LYS A 690 -20.27 -23.24 14.39
N ASP A 691 -21.45 -23.47 13.84
CA ASP A 691 -22.50 -24.17 14.57
C ASP A 691 -22.09 -25.63 14.76
N ALA A 692 -22.03 -26.09 16.02
CA ALA A 692 -21.52 -27.42 16.34
C ALA A 692 -22.45 -28.56 15.86
N ALA A 693 -23.76 -28.31 15.71
CA ALA A 693 -24.74 -29.32 15.33
C ALA A 693 -24.87 -29.45 13.80
N THR A 694 -24.81 -28.33 13.09
CA THR A 694 -25.04 -28.26 11.64
C THR A 694 -23.75 -28.08 10.84
N GLY A 695 -22.65 -27.68 11.48
CA GLY A 695 -21.37 -27.38 10.83
C GLY A 695 -21.36 -26.10 10.01
N VAL A 696 -22.49 -25.36 9.96
CA VAL A 696 -22.68 -24.14 9.17
C VAL A 696 -21.91 -22.97 9.81
N THR A 697 -21.33 -22.10 8.99
CA THR A 697 -20.63 -20.91 9.48
C THR A 697 -21.63 -19.76 9.61
N VAL A 698 -21.70 -19.15 10.79
CA VAL A 698 -22.52 -17.97 11.07
C VAL A 698 -21.61 -16.75 11.16
N PHE A 699 -21.97 -15.71 10.43
CA PHE A 699 -21.33 -14.41 10.41
C PHE A 699 -22.20 -13.42 11.16
N THR A 700 -21.63 -12.70 12.12
CA THR A 700 -22.29 -11.59 12.81
C THR A 700 -21.49 -10.33 12.60
N ALA A 701 -22.10 -9.29 12.07
CA ALA A 701 -21.47 -8.00 11.80
C ALA A 701 -22.24 -6.86 12.42
N THR A 702 -21.51 -5.84 12.87
CA THR A 702 -22.04 -4.61 13.45
C THR A 702 -21.22 -3.40 13.02
N HIS A 703 -21.85 -2.24 12.99
CA HIS A 703 -21.20 -0.95 12.79
C HIS A 703 -21.95 0.12 13.58
N PRO A 704 -21.27 1.11 14.19
CA PRO A 704 -21.89 2.11 15.06
C PRO A 704 -22.98 2.95 14.37
N LEU A 705 -22.81 3.29 13.09
CA LEU A 705 -23.76 4.10 12.31
C LEU A 705 -24.56 3.30 11.27
N SER A 706 -23.89 2.68 10.28
CA SER A 706 -24.55 1.88 9.25
C SER A 706 -23.57 0.94 8.54
N LEU A 707 -24.03 -0.25 8.19
CA LEU A 707 -23.36 -1.24 7.35
C LEU A 707 -23.58 -1.00 5.85
N SER A 708 -24.28 0.07 5.46
CA SER A 708 -24.49 0.39 4.05
C SER A 708 -23.15 0.43 3.29
N GLU A 709 -23.16 -0.16 2.09
CA GLU A 709 -22.01 -0.32 1.18
C GLU A 709 -20.95 -1.33 1.62
N MET A 710 -21.10 -1.97 2.79
CA MET A 710 -20.19 -3.02 3.24
C MET A 710 -20.53 -4.34 2.53
N VAL A 711 -19.50 -5.03 2.02
CA VAL A 711 -19.68 -6.29 1.28
C VAL A 711 -18.73 -7.35 1.80
N TRP A 712 -19.26 -8.45 2.29
CA TRP A 712 -18.46 -9.64 2.58
C TRP A 712 -18.32 -10.49 1.32
N ARG A 713 -17.09 -10.84 0.98
CA ARG A 713 -16.73 -11.71 -0.13
C ARG A 713 -16.35 -13.08 0.43
N LEU A 714 -17.13 -14.09 0.08
CA LEU A 714 -16.97 -15.46 0.57
C LEU A 714 -16.53 -16.36 -0.60
N PRO A 715 -15.34 -16.97 -0.56
CA PRO A 715 -14.86 -17.82 -1.65
C PRO A 715 -15.76 -19.05 -1.81
N LYS A 716 -16.30 -19.26 -3.01
CA LYS A 716 -17.25 -20.33 -3.32
C LYS A 716 -16.67 -21.73 -3.10
N TRP A 717 -15.37 -21.90 -3.31
CA TRP A 717 -14.70 -23.18 -3.09
C TRP A 717 -14.66 -23.60 -1.61
N ARG A 718 -14.72 -22.63 -0.67
CA ARG A 718 -14.81 -22.89 0.77
C ARG A 718 -16.26 -22.85 1.27
N PHE A 719 -17.07 -21.94 0.73
CA PHE A 719 -18.47 -21.76 1.07
C PHE A 719 -19.34 -22.21 -0.13
N ALA A 720 -19.52 -23.52 -0.26
CA ALA A 720 -20.15 -24.13 -1.45
C ALA A 720 -21.61 -23.68 -1.67
N ASN A 721 -22.32 -23.35 -0.60
CA ASN A 721 -23.71 -22.93 -0.66
C ASN A 721 -23.84 -21.40 -0.65
N ALA A 722 -24.86 -20.90 -1.34
CA ALA A 722 -25.19 -19.48 -1.29
C ALA A 722 -25.50 -19.05 0.15
N PRO A 723 -24.88 -17.96 0.66
CA PRO A 723 -25.18 -17.43 1.98
C PRO A 723 -26.67 -17.11 2.15
N ARG A 724 -27.19 -17.29 3.36
CA ARG A 724 -28.57 -16.96 3.71
C ARG A 724 -28.59 -15.90 4.81
N ILE A 725 -29.29 -14.80 4.54
CA ILE A 725 -29.50 -13.74 5.53
C ILE A 725 -30.40 -14.27 6.65
N VAL A 726 -29.97 -14.10 7.90
CA VAL A 726 -30.69 -14.50 9.10
C VAL A 726 -31.39 -13.30 9.74
N SER A 727 -30.70 -12.16 9.83
CA SER A 727 -31.26 -10.90 10.32
C SER A 727 -30.50 -9.70 9.76
N GLY A 728 -31.14 -8.53 9.71
CA GLY A 728 -30.61 -7.32 9.06
C GLY A 728 -31.05 -7.21 7.59
N LYS A 729 -30.58 -6.17 6.90
CA LYS A 729 -30.88 -5.93 5.48
C LYS A 729 -29.62 -6.21 4.66
N ALA A 730 -29.70 -7.16 3.74
CA ALA A 730 -28.63 -7.45 2.79
C ALA A 730 -29.17 -8.20 1.58
N THR A 731 -28.42 -8.18 0.49
CA THR A 731 -28.62 -9.05 -0.68
C THR A 731 -27.42 -9.96 -0.85
N VAL A 732 -27.65 -11.13 -1.47
CA VAL A 732 -26.59 -12.08 -1.80
C VAL A 732 -26.50 -12.15 -3.31
N ASP A 733 -25.35 -11.75 -3.83
CA ASP A 733 -25.04 -11.76 -5.25
C ASP A 733 -24.08 -12.91 -5.55
N GLY A 734 -24.53 -13.81 -6.42
CA GLY A 734 -23.80 -15.01 -6.86
C GLY A 734 -23.20 -14.91 -8.25
N THR A 735 -23.29 -13.75 -8.90
CA THR A 735 -22.86 -13.58 -10.30
C THR A 735 -21.34 -13.57 -10.47
N HIS A 736 -20.59 -13.19 -9.42
CA HIS A 736 -19.13 -13.26 -9.43
C HIS A 736 -18.66 -14.72 -9.51
N ALA A 737 -17.68 -15.01 -10.36
CA ALA A 737 -17.21 -16.38 -10.61
C ALA A 737 -16.69 -17.06 -9.34
N GLU A 738 -15.83 -16.39 -8.58
CA GLU A 738 -15.14 -16.98 -7.42
C GLU A 738 -15.79 -16.75 -6.05
N TYR A 739 -16.64 -15.72 -5.91
CA TYR A 739 -17.13 -15.28 -4.59
C TYR A 739 -18.66 -15.19 -4.55
N TRP A 740 -19.23 -15.49 -3.39
CA TRP A 740 -20.52 -14.94 -2.98
C TRP A 740 -20.31 -13.54 -2.41
N LEU A 741 -21.09 -12.56 -2.86
CA LEU A 741 -21.04 -11.19 -2.36
C LEU A 741 -22.26 -10.93 -1.47
N VAL A 742 -22.06 -10.83 -0.16
CA VAL A 742 -23.10 -10.44 0.80
C VAL A 742 -23.06 -8.93 0.95
N LYS A 743 -23.95 -8.24 0.23
CA LYS A 743 -24.03 -6.78 0.15
C LYS A 743 -24.97 -6.24 1.22
N ALA A 744 -24.45 -5.59 2.25
CA ALA A 744 -25.26 -5.01 3.31
C ALA A 744 -26.03 -3.78 2.84
N GLY A 745 -27.30 -3.71 3.25
CA GLY A 745 -28.15 -2.53 3.12
C GLY A 745 -28.09 -1.65 4.37
N ALA A 746 -29.04 -0.72 4.47
CA ALA A 746 -29.14 0.18 5.62
C ALA A 746 -29.42 -0.59 6.93
N GLY A 747 -28.63 -0.31 7.98
CA GLY A 747 -28.77 -0.89 9.32
C GLY A 747 -27.44 -1.02 10.03
N THR A 748 -27.45 -1.19 11.36
CA THR A 748 -26.23 -1.28 12.18
C THR A 748 -25.79 -2.72 12.47
N ARG A 749 -26.59 -3.72 12.11
CA ARG A 749 -26.33 -5.14 12.39
C ARG A 749 -26.77 -6.02 11.22
N LEU A 750 -25.96 -7.04 10.92
CA LEU A 750 -26.23 -8.06 9.92
C LEU A 750 -25.81 -9.43 10.47
N VAL A 751 -26.66 -10.44 10.28
CA VAL A 751 -26.32 -11.84 10.54
C VAL A 751 -26.66 -12.67 9.32
N PHE A 752 -25.72 -13.48 8.86
CA PHE A 752 -25.94 -14.43 7.76
C PHE A 752 -25.21 -15.74 8.02
N ARG A 753 -25.63 -16.81 7.34
CA ARG A 753 -25.03 -18.14 7.44
C ARG A 753 -24.55 -18.62 6.07
N ALA A 754 -23.43 -19.34 6.01
CA ALA A 754 -22.85 -19.89 4.79
C ALA A 754 -22.31 -21.30 4.98
#